data_AF-A0A2N6A2B0-F1
#
_entry.id   AF-A0A2N6A2B0-F1
#
_cell.length_a   1.000
_cell.length_b   1.000
_cell.length_c   1.000
_cell.angle_alpha   90.00
_cell.angle_beta   90.00
_cell.angle_gamma   90.00
#
_symmetry.space_group_name_H-M   'P 1'
#
loop_
_entity.id
_entity.type
_entity.pdbx_description
1 polymer ?
#
loop_
_entity_poly.entity_id
_entity_poly.type
_entity_poly.pdbx_seq_one_letter_code
_entity_poly.pdbx_strand_id
1 'polypeptide(L)'
;MKKINLFKITLSTFVFLLVAMLGNAVQAEEYITDPSELPDQDAYKAIVKIKVFTSLDKENLVWYSSGSGVIIDSSGTILTNYHVVTFEDEFREGEYDTTYQVCLTDQIDEAPDCAYVAKLIAKDKDQDLALLKMEPISGLSTKSSGFKYLQLSDTDDSDVNDEVIVMGFPSIGGETITITKGIVSGKEEKYNNKWIKTDAVFSFGSSGGAAINSDGKVMGIPSQSHSDYAGSLGYLINSVSIKDWVDAYKSATPQTNVYIEDLKDFTIKQHEVEDTDTFSNEYFSITRPDDWEFTYNNEYGLYMDKPSDDEGGVIQIKMMKLPYDVSLDIVELYVKKSLTENMALSAISIIKNEDTTINGIPAKRMVLSGSGQTDTYYYITNKNYILEISYDYGVNEKDEDTVKDTIDSITLNNAPSFQANSSYTNSSPKFSLAASDGWKILEHVAKAEPIYLYNPKYSDSYISVSIQDTDENTRDYTNEEYLDYIKDLFNTANSAGSSIDAKFEISEDNAQYNLNNGLGKVIYLDSLYKKLSTDEVLARDIDYIVKAGDKFINVTFSIFTDDEEVFNESFASAEKVMKTFSLTNSPYSGDDADDDVDEDTTDTSDDQVSSDVEYTPPPATGTLSNRLRGRILLQVENHGEAWYVKPDSGRRIYMKDGDVAYDMMRNLGLGITNADLEKIPVGIEDRFECADTDGDGLCNKLEEGLGTDPNDSDSDDDGYDDGTEVKGNYNPLGSGTMQYSNTMINNLRGKILLQVESRGEAWYINPEDGKRYYMPDGPSAYQIMRYLSLGITNSDLAQISEE
;
A
#
# COMPACT_ATOMS: atom_id res chain seq x y z
N MET A 1 -3.67 1.24 -13.73
CA MET A 1 -2.39 0.91 -13.06
C MET A 1 -1.84 -0.38 -13.64
N LYS A 2 -1.17 -0.25 -14.79
CA LYS A 2 -0.48 -1.35 -15.48
C LYS A 2 0.83 -1.61 -14.77
N LYS A 3 1.20 -2.90 -14.62
CA LYS A 3 2.47 -3.38 -14.03
C LYS A 3 3.64 -2.45 -14.46
N ILE A 4 4.37 -1.71 -13.64
CA ILE A 4 4.37 -1.26 -12.25
C ILE A 4 3.17 -1.67 -11.40
N ASN A 5 3.30 -2.81 -10.70
CA ASN A 5 2.59 -2.94 -9.43
C ASN A 5 3.28 -1.96 -8.47
N LEU A 6 2.67 -0.93 -7.88
CA LEU A 6 1.25 -0.68 -7.54
C LEU A 6 0.17 -0.90 -8.62
N PHE A 7 -0.48 -2.07 -8.48
CA PHE A 7 -1.90 -2.41 -8.58
C PHE A 7 -2.86 -1.71 -9.56
N LYS A 8 -3.26 -2.46 -10.59
CA LYS A 8 -4.63 -2.66 -11.17
C LYS A 8 -4.80 -2.32 -12.65
N ILE A 9 -5.04 -3.36 -13.45
CA ILE A 9 -5.82 -3.28 -14.69
C ILE A 9 -7.00 -4.25 -14.59
N THR A 10 -8.14 -3.73 -15.01
CA THR A 10 -9.36 -4.42 -15.37
C THR A 10 -9.39 -4.56 -16.89
N LEU A 11 -9.83 -5.70 -17.45
CA LEU A 11 -10.36 -5.70 -18.81
C LEU A 11 -11.62 -6.55 -18.91
N SER A 12 -12.69 -5.90 -19.37
CA SER A 12 -13.95 -6.48 -19.77
C SER A 12 -13.98 -6.71 -21.29
N THR A 13 -14.84 -7.64 -21.70
CA THR A 13 -15.41 -7.87 -23.04
C THR A 13 -14.65 -8.76 -24.04
N PHE A 14 -14.85 -10.08 -23.89
CA PHE A 14 -15.06 -10.99 -25.04
C PHE A 14 -16.20 -11.98 -24.72
N VAL A 15 -17.44 -11.51 -24.80
CA VAL A 15 -18.62 -12.36 -24.92
C VAL A 15 -19.13 -12.23 -26.35
N PHE A 16 -19.15 -13.31 -27.12
CA PHE A 16 -20.25 -13.73 -28.00
C PHE A 16 -19.80 -14.88 -28.91
N LEU A 17 -19.74 -16.12 -28.39
CA LEU A 17 -20.14 -17.36 -29.07
C LEU A 17 -19.77 -18.59 -28.19
N LEU A 18 -20.67 -19.08 -27.33
CA LEU A 18 -20.92 -20.53 -27.15
C LEU A 18 -22.01 -20.89 -26.09
N VAL A 19 -23.05 -20.07 -25.86
CA VAL A 19 -24.20 -20.56 -25.07
C VAL A 19 -25.26 -21.13 -26.00
N ALA A 20 -25.04 -22.35 -26.44
CA ALA A 20 -26.09 -23.24 -26.90
C ALA A 20 -25.76 -24.67 -26.44
N MET A 21 -26.30 -25.02 -25.27
CA MET A 21 -26.71 -26.36 -24.79
C MET A 21 -26.17 -26.69 -23.40
N LEU A 22 -26.98 -26.47 -22.36
CA LEU A 22 -27.49 -27.48 -21.40
C LEU A 22 -28.17 -26.74 -20.22
N GLY A 23 -29.42 -27.10 -19.94
CA GLY A 23 -30.26 -26.40 -18.97
C GLY A 23 -30.02 -26.82 -17.52
N ASN A 24 -29.61 -25.85 -16.70
CA ASN A 24 -30.13 -25.57 -15.37
C ASN A 24 -29.90 -24.06 -15.11
N ALA A 25 -30.91 -23.38 -14.57
CA ALA A 25 -30.94 -21.91 -14.48
C ALA A 25 -29.95 -21.40 -13.43
N VAL A 26 -28.82 -20.85 -13.90
CA VAL A 26 -28.05 -19.82 -13.20
C VAL A 26 -28.70 -18.49 -13.58
N GLN A 27 -29.12 -17.67 -12.62
CA GLN A 27 -29.53 -16.29 -12.92
C GLN A 27 -28.30 -15.56 -13.49
N ALA A 28 -28.40 -15.10 -14.74
CA ALA A 28 -27.35 -14.29 -15.35
C ALA A 28 -27.31 -12.93 -14.63
N GLU A 29 -26.11 -12.46 -14.31
CA GLU A 29 -25.88 -11.10 -13.81
C GLU A 29 -26.38 -10.08 -14.85
N GLU A 30 -27.21 -9.14 -14.43
CA GLU A 30 -27.83 -8.14 -15.31
C GLU A 30 -27.10 -6.79 -15.13
N TYR A 31 -26.08 -6.57 -15.98
CA TYR A 31 -25.39 -5.28 -16.12
C TYR A 31 -26.20 -4.37 -17.04
N ILE A 32 -26.48 -3.15 -16.59
CA ILE A 32 -27.16 -2.14 -17.42
C ILE A 32 -26.10 -1.33 -18.17
N THR A 33 -26.06 -1.47 -19.48
CA THR A 33 -25.18 -0.69 -20.38
C THR A 33 -25.97 0.29 -21.26
N ASP A 34 -27.27 0.08 -21.43
CA ASP A 34 -28.19 1.01 -22.09
C ASP A 34 -28.93 1.85 -21.03
N PRO A 35 -28.66 3.17 -20.92
CA PRO A 35 -29.34 4.00 -19.94
C PRO A 35 -30.87 4.01 -20.05
N SER A 36 -31.45 3.63 -21.19
CA SER A 36 -32.90 3.57 -21.36
C SER A 36 -33.58 2.48 -20.52
N GLU A 37 -32.80 1.56 -19.94
CA GLU A 37 -33.29 0.54 -19.00
C GLU A 37 -33.46 1.09 -17.57
N LEU A 38 -32.93 2.28 -17.27
CA LEU A 38 -33.10 2.94 -15.97
C LEU A 38 -34.51 3.56 -15.85
N PRO A 39 -35.10 3.60 -14.64
CA PRO A 39 -36.35 4.31 -14.37
C PRO A 39 -36.32 5.79 -14.78
N ASP A 40 -35.16 6.43 -14.57
CA ASP A 40 -34.79 7.71 -15.17
C ASP A 40 -33.47 7.48 -15.93
N GLN A 41 -33.52 7.66 -17.26
CA GLN A 41 -32.36 7.46 -18.14
C GLN A 41 -31.16 8.33 -17.76
N ASP A 42 -31.34 9.42 -17.01
CA ASP A 42 -30.26 10.31 -16.56
C ASP A 42 -29.84 10.05 -15.11
N ALA A 43 -30.39 9.03 -14.43
CA ALA A 43 -30.14 8.79 -13.00
C ALA A 43 -28.64 8.62 -12.67
N TYR A 44 -27.90 7.94 -13.55
CA TYR A 44 -26.47 7.72 -13.40
C TYR A 44 -25.65 9.02 -13.36
N LYS A 45 -26.15 10.12 -13.95
CA LYS A 45 -25.47 11.43 -13.95
C LYS A 45 -25.47 12.11 -12.57
N ALA A 46 -26.23 11.60 -11.62
CA ALA A 46 -26.20 12.04 -10.22
C ALA A 46 -25.15 11.29 -9.39
N ILE A 47 -24.49 10.27 -9.96
CA ILE A 47 -23.47 9.46 -9.28
C ILE A 47 -22.10 10.03 -9.60
N VAL A 48 -21.29 10.20 -8.57
CA VAL A 48 -19.94 10.78 -8.65
C VAL A 48 -18.89 9.80 -8.14
N LYS A 49 -17.70 9.84 -8.74
CA LYS A 49 -16.50 9.22 -8.19
C LYS A 49 -15.85 10.23 -7.24
N ILE A 50 -15.48 9.80 -6.05
CA ILE A 50 -14.80 10.62 -5.04
C ILE A 50 -13.39 10.07 -4.91
N LYS A 51 -12.38 10.87 -5.26
CA LYS A 51 -10.97 10.59 -5.00
C LYS A 51 -10.52 11.34 -3.76
N VAL A 52 -9.96 10.62 -2.80
CA VAL A 52 -9.60 11.14 -1.48
C VAL A 52 -8.10 11.32 -1.43
N PHE A 53 -7.69 12.54 -1.11
CA PHE A 53 -6.29 12.91 -0.94
C PHE A 53 -6.02 13.26 0.52
N THR A 54 -4.81 12.97 0.96
CA THR A 54 -4.31 13.34 2.28
C THR A 54 -2.87 13.83 2.15
N SER A 55 -2.35 14.45 3.20
CA SER A 55 -0.92 14.74 3.32
C SER A 55 -0.36 13.98 4.51
N LEU A 56 0.50 13.00 4.23
CA LEU A 56 1.13 12.18 5.26
C LEU A 56 2.32 12.90 5.92
N ASP A 57 2.96 13.82 5.19
CA ASP A 57 4.17 14.56 5.55
C ASP A 57 3.92 16.08 5.76
N LYS A 58 2.68 16.54 5.59
CA LYS A 58 2.26 17.96 5.59
C LYS A 58 2.93 18.81 4.49
N GLU A 59 3.53 18.17 3.50
CA GLU A 59 4.08 18.83 2.31
C GLU A 59 3.21 18.57 1.10
N ASN A 60 2.80 17.32 0.92
CA ASN A 60 2.39 16.83 -0.40
C ASN A 60 1.02 16.17 -0.33
N LEU A 61 0.18 16.46 -1.31
CA LEU A 61 -1.08 15.74 -1.51
C LEU A 61 -0.81 14.43 -2.23
N VAL A 62 -1.18 13.33 -1.58
CA VAL A 62 -1.15 11.99 -2.15
C VAL A 62 -2.56 11.46 -2.27
N TRP A 63 -2.86 10.83 -3.42
CA TRP A 63 -4.09 10.09 -3.58
C TRP A 63 -4.03 8.84 -2.72
N TYR A 64 -5.00 8.70 -1.80
CA TYR A 64 -5.04 7.61 -0.83
C TYR A 64 -6.06 6.55 -1.22
N SER A 65 -7.28 6.97 -1.55
CA SER A 65 -8.39 6.05 -1.83
C SER A 65 -9.43 6.67 -2.76
N SER A 66 -10.38 5.86 -3.22
CA SER A 66 -11.55 6.35 -3.94
C SER A 66 -12.82 5.59 -3.59
N GLY A 67 -13.96 6.25 -3.69
CA GLY A 67 -15.29 5.67 -3.53
C GLY A 67 -16.32 6.36 -4.42
N SER A 68 -17.59 6.16 -4.09
CA SER A 68 -18.73 6.72 -4.83
C SER A 68 -19.51 7.72 -3.97
N GLY A 69 -20.30 8.56 -4.62
CA GLY A 69 -21.24 9.48 -3.99
C GLY A 69 -22.51 9.63 -4.81
N VAL A 70 -23.61 10.03 -4.18
CA VAL A 70 -24.85 10.44 -4.87
C VAL A 70 -25.17 11.90 -4.57
N ILE A 71 -25.41 12.69 -5.62
CA ILE A 71 -25.88 14.07 -5.49
C ILE A 71 -27.37 14.03 -5.11
N ILE A 72 -27.72 14.66 -3.99
CA ILE A 72 -29.07 14.59 -3.38
C ILE A 72 -29.88 15.89 -3.50
N ASP A 73 -29.28 16.97 -4.00
CA ASP A 73 -29.98 18.21 -4.30
C ASP A 73 -29.34 19.03 -5.43
N SER A 74 -30.09 20.01 -5.95
CA SER A 74 -29.66 20.89 -7.03
C SER A 74 -28.47 21.79 -6.68
N SER A 75 -28.10 21.86 -5.40
CA SER A 75 -27.00 22.67 -4.94
C SER A 75 -25.67 21.90 -4.93
N GLY A 76 -25.66 20.61 -5.27
CA GLY A 76 -24.46 19.79 -5.32
C GLY A 76 -24.07 19.20 -3.96
N THR A 77 -25.04 18.97 -3.08
CA THR A 77 -24.79 18.19 -1.85
C THR A 77 -24.65 16.72 -2.23
N ILE A 78 -23.55 16.09 -1.84
CA ILE A 78 -23.25 14.68 -2.08
C ILE A 78 -23.43 13.92 -0.77
N LEU A 79 -24.14 12.80 -0.83
CA LEU A 79 -24.19 11.79 0.21
C LEU A 79 -23.24 10.65 -0.15
N THR A 80 -22.43 10.20 0.80
CA THR A 80 -21.48 9.09 0.66
C THR A 80 -21.28 8.41 2.03
N ASN A 81 -20.35 7.47 2.14
CA ASN A 81 -20.02 6.81 3.40
C ASN A 81 -18.94 7.53 4.21
N TYR A 82 -18.91 7.27 5.52
CA TYR A 82 -17.87 7.76 6.42
C TYR A 82 -16.51 7.21 6.00
N HIS A 83 -16.40 5.89 5.80
CA HIS A 83 -15.14 5.24 5.46
C HIS A 83 -14.57 5.65 4.10
N VAL A 84 -15.38 6.26 3.22
CA VAL A 84 -14.89 6.84 1.96
C VAL A 84 -14.13 8.13 2.22
N VAL A 85 -14.58 8.97 3.16
CA VAL A 85 -14.05 10.34 3.34
C VAL A 85 -13.00 10.46 4.45
N THR A 86 -12.74 9.39 5.19
CA THR A 86 -11.83 9.38 6.35
C THR A 86 -10.63 8.48 6.13
N PHE A 87 -9.50 8.84 6.72
CA PHE A 87 -8.31 8.00 6.80
C PHE A 87 -7.90 7.86 8.27
N GLU A 88 -7.91 6.61 8.77
CA GLU A 88 -7.44 6.22 10.09
C GLU A 88 -6.27 5.23 9.88
N ASP A 89 -5.08 5.56 10.40
CA ASP A 89 -3.93 4.65 10.41
C ASP A 89 -3.99 3.83 11.72
N GLU A 90 -3.98 2.50 11.62
CA GLU A 90 -4.03 1.61 12.79
C GLU A 90 -2.82 1.78 13.72
N PHE A 91 -1.69 2.30 13.21
CA PHE A 91 -0.45 2.48 13.95
C PHE A 91 -0.25 3.89 14.50
N ARG A 92 -1.12 4.85 14.15
CA ARG A 92 -1.04 6.22 14.66
C ARG A 92 -2.38 6.68 15.22
N GLU A 93 -2.39 7.11 16.48
CA GLU A 93 -3.58 7.71 17.07
C GLU A 93 -3.92 9.04 16.40
N GLY A 94 -5.00 9.07 15.60
CA GLY A 94 -5.56 10.29 15.04
C GLY A 94 -6.18 10.12 13.65
N GLU A 95 -7.15 10.97 13.33
CA GLU A 95 -7.70 11.07 11.98
C GLU A 95 -6.88 12.07 11.16
N TYR A 96 -6.49 11.68 9.94
CA TYR A 96 -5.79 12.59 9.04
C TYR A 96 -6.75 13.58 8.38
N ASP A 97 -6.26 14.80 8.15
CA ASP A 97 -6.97 15.78 7.33
C ASP A 97 -7.05 15.27 5.87
N THR A 98 -8.26 15.01 5.37
CA THR A 98 -8.50 14.57 3.99
C THR A 98 -9.12 15.68 3.15
N THR A 99 -8.88 15.68 1.83
CA THR A 99 -9.52 16.56 0.84
C THR A 99 -10.03 15.76 -0.35
N TYR A 100 -11.04 16.25 -1.06
CA TYR A 100 -11.84 15.42 -1.98
C TYR A 100 -11.88 16.03 -3.38
N GLN A 101 -11.36 15.28 -4.37
CA GLN A 101 -11.59 15.55 -5.79
C GLN A 101 -12.84 14.76 -6.21
N VAL A 102 -13.75 15.41 -6.92
CA VAL A 102 -15.02 14.83 -7.35
C VAL A 102 -15.06 14.78 -8.86
N CYS A 103 -15.36 13.59 -9.40
CA CYS A 103 -15.49 13.36 -10.83
C CYS A 103 -16.95 13.07 -11.19
N LEU A 104 -17.48 13.81 -12.15
CA LEU A 104 -18.88 13.78 -12.56
C LEU A 104 -19.07 12.97 -13.85
N THR A 105 -19.99 12.02 -13.83
CA THR A 105 -20.35 11.20 -14.98
C THR A 105 -21.22 11.97 -15.97
N ASP A 106 -20.90 11.93 -17.26
CA ASP A 106 -21.78 12.43 -18.33
C ASP A 106 -22.30 11.32 -19.26
N GLN A 107 -21.43 10.37 -19.62
CA GLN A 107 -21.77 9.16 -20.38
C GLN A 107 -21.37 7.92 -19.57
N ILE A 108 -22.06 6.79 -19.77
CA ILE A 108 -21.79 5.55 -19.02
C ILE A 108 -20.45 4.92 -19.44
N ASP A 109 -20.08 5.03 -20.71
CA ASP A 109 -18.92 4.42 -21.33
C ASP A 109 -17.67 5.32 -21.39
N GLU A 110 -17.74 6.51 -20.77
CA GLU A 110 -16.62 7.44 -20.65
C GLU A 110 -16.18 7.61 -19.19
N ALA A 111 -14.89 7.91 -18.98
CA ALA A 111 -14.38 8.28 -17.67
C ALA A 111 -15.07 9.58 -17.15
N PRO A 112 -15.34 9.68 -15.84
CA PRO A 112 -16.00 10.84 -15.27
C PRO A 112 -15.08 12.07 -15.27
N ASP A 113 -15.66 13.26 -15.47
CA ASP A 113 -14.97 14.55 -15.53
C ASP A 113 -14.58 15.03 -14.12
N CYS A 114 -13.28 14.97 -13.79
CA CYS A 114 -12.72 15.32 -12.49
C CYS A 114 -12.52 16.84 -12.28
N ALA A 115 -13.47 17.68 -12.71
CA ALA A 115 -13.37 19.14 -12.65
C ALA A 115 -13.90 19.80 -11.35
N TYR A 116 -14.13 19.03 -10.29
CA TYR A 116 -14.75 19.49 -9.05
C TYR A 116 -13.93 19.08 -7.82
N VAL A 117 -14.08 19.87 -6.75
CA VAL A 117 -13.65 19.47 -5.40
C VAL A 117 -14.85 19.47 -4.47
N ALA A 118 -14.71 18.91 -3.27
CA ALA A 118 -15.75 19.00 -2.26
C ALA A 118 -15.23 19.36 -0.87
N LYS A 119 -16.12 19.95 -0.07
CA LYS A 119 -15.89 20.27 1.35
C LYS A 119 -16.75 19.38 2.23
N LEU A 120 -16.20 18.87 3.32
CA LEU A 120 -16.96 18.10 4.30
C LEU A 120 -18.04 18.98 4.95
N ILE A 121 -19.29 18.52 5.01
CA ILE A 121 -20.38 19.18 5.74
C ILE A 121 -20.52 18.52 7.11
N ALA A 122 -20.74 17.20 7.12
CA ALA A 122 -20.92 16.38 8.31
C ALA A 122 -20.52 14.94 8.01
N LYS A 123 -20.15 14.18 9.04
CA LYS A 123 -19.88 12.75 8.97
C LYS A 123 -20.29 12.06 10.28
N ASP A 124 -20.64 10.80 10.21
CA ASP A 124 -21.09 9.97 11.32
C ASP A 124 -20.50 8.57 11.19
N LYS A 125 -19.61 8.22 12.13
CA LYS A 125 -18.90 6.93 12.13
C LYS A 125 -19.83 5.76 12.43
N ASP A 126 -20.78 5.94 13.34
CA ASP A 126 -21.69 4.88 13.77
C ASP A 126 -22.68 4.49 12.67
N GLN A 127 -23.13 5.49 11.89
CA GLN A 127 -24.04 5.28 10.77
C GLN A 127 -23.32 5.04 9.43
N ASP A 128 -21.99 5.15 9.39
CA ASP A 128 -21.17 5.10 8.18
C ASP A 128 -21.63 6.09 7.08
N LEU A 129 -21.86 7.37 7.45
CA LEU A 129 -22.35 8.40 6.54
C LEU A 129 -21.45 9.63 6.49
N ALA A 130 -21.42 10.28 5.33
CA ALA A 130 -20.85 11.61 5.16
C ALA A 130 -21.64 12.45 4.14
N LEU A 131 -21.68 13.75 4.38
CA LEU A 131 -22.21 14.76 3.48
C LEU A 131 -21.07 15.66 3.01
N LEU A 132 -20.94 15.80 1.70
CA LEU A 132 -19.98 16.69 1.07
C LEU A 132 -20.69 17.80 0.29
N LYS A 133 -20.04 18.95 0.19
CA LYS A 133 -20.47 20.07 -0.65
C LYS A 133 -19.57 20.18 -1.85
N MET A 134 -20.08 19.84 -3.03
CA MET A 134 -19.34 19.97 -4.27
C MET A 134 -19.21 21.44 -4.69
N GLU A 135 -18.03 21.80 -5.20
CA GLU A 135 -17.75 23.09 -5.84
C GLU A 135 -16.92 22.91 -7.13
N PRO A 136 -17.27 23.62 -8.22
CA PRO A 136 -16.48 23.57 -9.44
C PRO A 136 -15.13 24.25 -9.25
N ILE A 137 -14.10 23.75 -9.92
CA ILE A 137 -12.77 24.35 -9.91
C ILE A 137 -12.73 25.49 -10.92
N SER A 138 -12.38 26.69 -10.46
CA SER A 138 -12.28 27.85 -11.35
C SER A 138 -11.12 27.67 -12.34
N GLY A 139 -11.41 27.79 -13.63
CA GLY A 139 -10.40 27.63 -14.70
C GLY A 139 -10.58 26.35 -15.53
N LEU A 140 -11.31 25.36 -15.02
CA LEU A 140 -11.65 24.14 -15.76
C LEU A 140 -13.00 24.28 -16.45
N SER A 141 -13.12 23.71 -17.66
CA SER A 141 -14.40 23.62 -18.34
C SER A 141 -15.26 22.53 -17.70
N THR A 142 -16.36 22.91 -17.06
CA THR A 142 -17.29 21.94 -16.47
C THR A 142 -18.25 21.42 -17.54
N LYS A 143 -18.38 20.10 -17.69
CA LYS A 143 -19.34 19.50 -18.65
C LYS A 143 -20.83 19.76 -18.32
N SER A 144 -21.15 20.29 -17.12
CA SER A 144 -22.55 20.46 -16.67
C SER A 144 -22.91 21.90 -16.28
N SER A 145 -24.09 22.38 -16.74
CA SER A 145 -24.67 23.68 -16.35
C SER A 145 -25.49 23.63 -15.06
N GLY A 146 -25.54 22.48 -14.38
CA GLY A 146 -26.26 22.26 -13.11
C GLY A 146 -26.33 20.78 -12.76
N PHE A 147 -26.33 20.46 -11.47
CA PHE A 147 -26.24 19.06 -11.04
C PHE A 147 -27.55 18.29 -11.21
N LYS A 148 -27.47 17.13 -11.87
CA LYS A 148 -28.49 16.08 -11.74
C LYS A 148 -28.39 15.53 -10.32
N TYR A 149 -29.53 15.22 -9.72
CA TYR A 149 -29.61 14.73 -8.35
C TYR A 149 -30.76 13.75 -8.21
N LEU A 150 -30.61 12.82 -7.26
CA LEU A 150 -31.65 11.84 -6.94
C LEU A 150 -32.32 12.19 -5.62
N GLN A 151 -33.62 11.89 -5.53
CA GLN A 151 -34.37 12.08 -4.30
C GLN A 151 -34.25 10.83 -3.43
N LEU A 152 -33.99 11.02 -2.13
CA LEU A 152 -34.11 9.94 -1.15
C LEU A 152 -35.58 9.50 -1.04
N SER A 153 -35.81 8.19 -0.89
CA SER A 153 -37.15 7.68 -0.66
C SER A 153 -37.69 8.13 0.70
N ASP A 154 -38.95 8.59 0.70
CA ASP A 154 -39.70 8.98 1.91
C ASP A 154 -40.37 7.77 2.60
N THR A 155 -40.41 6.63 1.92
CA THR A 155 -41.10 5.40 2.31
C THR A 155 -40.17 4.21 2.19
N ASP A 156 -40.32 3.24 3.10
CA ASP A 156 -39.53 2.01 3.10
C ASP A 156 -40.14 1.01 2.10
N ASP A 157 -39.94 1.28 0.81
CA ASP A 157 -40.43 0.49 -0.33
C ASP A 157 -39.37 -0.53 -0.75
N SER A 158 -38.89 -1.32 0.22
CA SER A 158 -37.84 -2.33 0.03
C SER A 158 -38.35 -3.74 0.30
N ASP A 159 -39.56 -4.08 -0.12
CA ASP A 159 -40.11 -5.42 0.12
C ASP A 159 -39.26 -6.49 -0.58
N VAL A 160 -39.18 -7.68 0.03
CA VAL A 160 -38.38 -8.77 -0.52
C VAL A 160 -38.91 -9.13 -1.91
N ASN A 161 -37.99 -9.29 -2.86
CA ASN A 161 -38.20 -9.42 -4.31
C ASN A 161 -38.47 -8.12 -5.08
N ASP A 162 -38.47 -6.95 -4.42
CA ASP A 162 -38.50 -5.67 -5.14
C ASP A 162 -37.19 -5.50 -5.91
N GLU A 163 -37.29 -4.98 -7.14
CA GLU A 163 -36.13 -4.69 -7.97
C GLU A 163 -35.31 -3.53 -7.39
N VAL A 164 -33.99 -3.67 -7.44
CA VAL A 164 -33.03 -2.65 -7.04
C VAL A 164 -31.94 -2.50 -8.09
N ILE A 165 -31.61 -1.26 -8.43
CA ILE A 165 -30.51 -0.93 -9.33
C ILE A 165 -29.44 -0.21 -8.53
N VAL A 166 -28.22 -0.75 -8.50
CA VAL A 166 -27.07 -0.20 -7.80
C VAL A 166 -26.13 0.47 -8.80
N MET A 167 -25.72 1.70 -8.50
CA MET A 167 -24.82 2.51 -9.33
C MET A 167 -23.63 2.99 -8.51
N GLY A 168 -22.42 2.82 -9.03
CA GLY A 168 -21.19 3.28 -8.39
C GLY A 168 -19.94 3.04 -9.24
N PHE A 169 -18.78 3.32 -8.66
CA PHE A 169 -17.46 3.18 -9.28
C PHE A 169 -16.64 2.09 -8.60
N PRO A 170 -16.92 0.80 -8.86
CA PRO A 170 -16.14 -0.28 -8.29
C PRO A 170 -14.69 -0.19 -8.75
N SER A 171 -13.75 -0.49 -7.86
CA SER A 171 -12.31 -0.51 -8.17
C SER A 171 -11.95 -1.56 -9.22
N ILE A 172 -12.81 -2.54 -9.45
CA ILE A 172 -12.68 -3.59 -10.46
C ILE A 172 -13.45 -3.26 -11.74
N GLY A 173 -14.13 -2.10 -11.84
CA GLY A 173 -14.90 -1.69 -13.02
C GLY A 173 -14.15 -0.71 -13.93
N GLY A 174 -12.85 -0.51 -13.70
CA GLY A 174 -12.06 0.52 -14.39
C GLY A 174 -12.44 1.95 -13.96
N GLU A 175 -12.38 2.88 -14.91
CA GLU A 175 -12.68 4.30 -14.67
C GLU A 175 -14.15 4.67 -14.88
N THR A 176 -14.93 3.84 -15.56
CA THR A 176 -16.33 4.08 -15.90
C THR A 176 -17.29 3.70 -14.76
N ILE A 177 -18.49 4.27 -14.77
CA ILE A 177 -19.54 3.88 -13.82
C ILE A 177 -20.00 2.44 -14.09
N THR A 178 -20.29 1.68 -13.04
CA THR A 178 -20.92 0.36 -13.12
C THR A 178 -22.35 0.43 -12.61
N ILE A 179 -23.27 -0.17 -13.36
CA ILE A 179 -24.69 -0.25 -13.02
C ILE A 179 -25.12 -1.71 -13.02
N THR A 180 -25.56 -2.19 -11.86
CA THR A 180 -26.02 -3.57 -11.67
C THR A 180 -27.46 -3.61 -11.20
N LYS A 181 -28.18 -4.62 -11.67
CA LYS A 181 -29.56 -4.87 -11.28
C LYS A 181 -29.66 -6.14 -10.45
N GLY A 182 -30.53 -6.11 -9.45
CA GLY A 182 -30.85 -7.23 -8.58
C GLY A 182 -32.20 -7.05 -7.92
N ILE A 183 -32.42 -7.76 -6.82
CA ILE A 183 -33.61 -7.68 -5.98
C ILE A 183 -33.25 -7.41 -4.52
N VAL A 184 -34.24 -6.99 -3.73
CA VAL A 184 -34.14 -7.01 -2.28
C VAL A 184 -34.26 -8.45 -1.78
N SER A 185 -33.18 -8.95 -1.19
CA SER A 185 -33.01 -10.30 -0.65
C SER A 185 -33.35 -10.39 0.85
N GLY A 186 -33.48 -9.26 1.54
CA GLY A 186 -33.88 -9.23 2.96
C GLY A 186 -33.65 -7.87 3.62
N LYS A 187 -33.94 -7.80 4.92
CA LYS A 187 -33.72 -6.60 5.76
C LYS A 187 -33.06 -6.97 7.08
N GLU A 188 -32.36 -6.03 7.68
CA GLU A 188 -31.70 -6.17 8.98
C GLU A 188 -31.65 -4.82 9.71
N GLU A 189 -31.56 -4.83 11.04
CA GLU A 189 -31.33 -3.64 11.86
C GLU A 189 -30.06 -3.82 12.68
N LYS A 190 -29.02 -3.01 12.41
CA LYS A 190 -27.73 -3.03 13.12
C LYS A 190 -27.07 -1.65 13.05
N TYR A 191 -26.24 -1.31 14.03
CA TYR A 191 -25.52 -0.02 14.13
C TYR A 191 -26.43 1.22 14.01
N ASN A 192 -27.57 1.19 14.69
CA ASN A 192 -28.61 2.25 14.62
C ASN A 192 -29.16 2.54 13.21
N ASN A 193 -28.88 1.67 12.24
CA ASN A 193 -29.35 1.77 10.87
C ASN A 193 -30.28 0.60 10.51
N LYS A 194 -31.19 0.88 9.57
CA LYS A 194 -31.89 -0.18 8.82
C LYS A 194 -31.07 -0.51 7.59
N TRP A 195 -30.91 -1.79 7.31
CA TRP A 195 -30.13 -2.31 6.21
C TRP A 195 -31.03 -3.09 5.25
N ILE A 196 -30.83 -2.86 3.96
CA ILE A 196 -31.45 -3.63 2.88
C ILE A 196 -30.37 -4.59 2.37
N LYS A 197 -30.71 -5.87 2.30
CA LYS A 197 -29.87 -6.89 1.67
C LYS A 197 -30.29 -7.08 0.23
N THR A 198 -29.35 -7.19 -0.69
CA THR A 198 -29.61 -7.36 -2.12
C THR A 198 -28.67 -8.39 -2.73
N ASP A 199 -29.10 -9.05 -3.80
CA ASP A 199 -28.22 -9.87 -4.65
C ASP A 199 -27.59 -9.06 -5.80
N ALA A 200 -27.87 -7.76 -5.92
CA ALA A 200 -27.17 -6.88 -6.85
C ALA A 200 -25.67 -6.84 -6.52
N VAL A 201 -24.85 -7.15 -7.52
CA VAL A 201 -23.40 -7.25 -7.37
C VAL A 201 -22.79 -5.85 -7.30
N PHE A 202 -22.01 -5.59 -6.26
CA PHE A 202 -21.13 -4.42 -6.17
C PHE A 202 -19.90 -4.76 -5.31
N SER A 203 -18.84 -3.97 -5.44
CA SER A 203 -17.55 -4.21 -4.77
C SER A 203 -17.00 -2.94 -4.12
N PHE A 204 -15.80 -3.03 -3.53
CA PHE A 204 -15.01 -1.88 -3.09
C PHE A 204 -14.96 -0.81 -4.19
N GLY A 205 -15.18 0.45 -3.81
CA GLY A 205 -15.33 1.59 -4.72
C GLY A 205 -16.78 1.98 -4.99
N SER A 206 -17.73 1.02 -5.00
CA SER A 206 -19.16 1.32 -5.14
C SER A 206 -19.78 1.90 -3.87
N SER A 207 -19.13 1.75 -2.72
CA SER A 207 -19.56 2.32 -1.45
C SER A 207 -19.79 3.83 -1.57
N GLY A 208 -20.93 4.29 -1.07
CA GLY A 208 -21.38 5.67 -1.11
C GLY A 208 -22.15 6.04 -2.37
N GLY A 209 -22.28 5.13 -3.35
CA GLY A 209 -23.12 5.30 -4.53
C GLY A 209 -24.62 5.28 -4.22
N ALA A 210 -25.45 4.88 -5.17
CA ALA A 210 -26.91 4.82 -4.96
C ALA A 210 -27.48 3.46 -5.33
N ALA A 211 -28.40 2.98 -4.50
CA ALA A 211 -29.36 1.95 -4.86
C ALA A 211 -30.72 2.62 -5.07
N ILE A 212 -31.30 2.47 -6.27
CA ILE A 212 -32.60 3.06 -6.63
C ILE A 212 -33.69 2.01 -6.79
N ASN A 213 -34.91 2.39 -6.47
CA ASN A 213 -36.11 1.59 -6.72
C ASN A 213 -36.69 1.86 -8.13
N SER A 214 -37.77 1.17 -8.46
CA SER A 214 -38.48 1.32 -9.75
C SER A 214 -39.10 2.71 -10.00
N ASP A 215 -39.22 3.56 -8.97
CA ASP A 215 -39.63 4.97 -9.10
C ASP A 215 -38.44 5.92 -9.38
N GLY A 216 -37.21 5.39 -9.45
CA GLY A 216 -35.99 6.18 -9.61
C GLY A 216 -35.56 6.94 -8.35
N LYS A 217 -36.09 6.58 -7.17
CA LYS A 217 -35.71 7.17 -5.89
C LYS A 217 -34.63 6.33 -5.20
N VAL A 218 -33.72 6.98 -4.48
CA VAL A 218 -32.69 6.30 -3.69
C VAL A 218 -33.36 5.59 -2.51
N MET A 219 -33.35 4.27 -2.52
CA MET A 219 -33.84 3.43 -1.43
C MET A 219 -32.73 3.04 -0.46
N GLY A 220 -31.47 3.10 -0.88
CA GLY A 220 -30.34 2.91 0.01
C GLY A 220 -28.98 3.32 -0.55
N ILE A 221 -27.98 3.34 0.32
CA ILE A 221 -26.58 3.68 0.00
C ILE A 221 -25.74 2.40 0.13
N PRO A 222 -25.08 1.93 -0.94
CA PRO A 222 -24.15 0.79 -0.84
C PRO A 222 -23.05 1.07 0.18
N SER A 223 -22.76 0.13 1.06
CA SER A 223 -21.74 0.31 2.12
C SER A 223 -20.90 -0.96 2.34
N GLN A 224 -21.52 -2.14 2.36
CA GLN A 224 -20.81 -3.41 2.55
C GLN A 224 -21.28 -4.43 1.51
N SER A 225 -20.38 -5.26 1.00
CA SER A 225 -20.71 -6.39 0.12
C SER A 225 -20.06 -7.66 0.65
N HIS A 226 -20.82 -8.75 0.73
CA HIS A 226 -20.32 -10.09 1.03
C HIS A 226 -20.47 -10.98 -0.20
N SER A 227 -19.62 -11.98 -0.37
CA SER A 227 -19.70 -12.87 -1.53
C SER A 227 -19.15 -14.24 -1.17
N ASP A 228 -19.99 -15.26 -1.30
CA ASP A 228 -19.68 -16.65 -0.98
C ASP A 228 -19.98 -17.57 -2.18
N TYR A 229 -19.73 -18.87 -2.03
CA TYR A 229 -20.04 -19.94 -3.00
C TYR A 229 -21.51 -19.97 -3.48
N ALA A 230 -22.43 -19.31 -2.76
CA ALA A 230 -23.86 -19.30 -3.04
C ALA A 230 -24.35 -18.01 -3.73
N GLY A 231 -23.47 -17.03 -3.98
CA GLY A 231 -23.81 -15.74 -4.61
C GLY A 231 -23.23 -14.52 -3.87
N SER A 232 -23.44 -13.33 -4.43
CA SER A 232 -23.15 -12.05 -3.79
C SER A 232 -24.33 -11.61 -2.92
N LEU A 233 -24.05 -11.07 -1.74
CA LEU A 233 -25.02 -10.44 -0.84
C LEU A 233 -24.53 -9.04 -0.48
N GLY A 234 -25.09 -8.03 -1.13
CA GLY A 234 -24.86 -6.62 -0.86
C GLY A 234 -25.70 -6.09 0.31
N TYR A 235 -25.15 -5.14 1.06
CA TYR A 235 -25.82 -4.41 2.14
C TYR A 235 -25.88 -2.91 1.82
N LEU A 236 -27.10 -2.38 1.83
CA LEU A 236 -27.41 -0.98 1.59
C LEU A 236 -27.92 -0.35 2.87
N ILE A 237 -27.40 0.83 3.23
CA ILE A 237 -27.95 1.64 4.32
C ILE A 237 -29.27 2.23 3.82
N ASN A 238 -30.39 1.88 4.47
CA ASN A 238 -31.73 2.28 4.03
C ASN A 238 -31.91 3.81 4.10
N SER A 239 -32.40 4.41 3.02
CA SER A 239 -32.55 5.87 2.91
C SER A 239 -33.48 6.46 3.98
N VAL A 240 -34.47 5.70 4.45
CA VAL A 240 -35.45 6.14 5.44
C VAL A 240 -34.82 6.26 6.82
N SER A 241 -33.91 5.35 7.21
CA SER A 241 -33.28 5.42 8.54
C SER A 241 -32.30 6.60 8.67
N ILE A 242 -31.74 7.05 7.56
CA ILE A 242 -30.74 8.13 7.55
C ILE A 242 -31.32 9.51 7.22
N LYS A 243 -32.61 9.56 6.86
CA LYS A 243 -33.28 10.78 6.39
C LYS A 243 -33.21 11.93 7.39
N ASP A 244 -33.47 11.64 8.67
CA ASP A 244 -33.46 12.66 9.73
C ASP A 244 -32.05 13.27 9.89
N TRP A 245 -31.01 12.44 9.81
CA TRP A 245 -29.63 12.89 9.84
C TRP A 245 -29.30 13.76 8.62
N VAL A 246 -29.64 13.30 7.41
CA VAL A 246 -29.44 14.07 6.17
C VAL A 246 -30.14 15.43 6.23
N ASP A 247 -31.42 15.46 6.63
CA ASP A 247 -32.20 16.70 6.72
C ASP A 247 -31.65 17.68 7.78
N ALA A 248 -31.10 17.15 8.89
CA ALA A 248 -30.48 17.96 9.93
C ALA A 248 -29.19 18.64 9.48
N TYR A 249 -28.37 17.95 8.66
CA TYR A 249 -27.01 18.40 8.36
C TYR A 249 -26.80 18.94 6.94
N LYS A 250 -27.63 18.61 5.94
CA LYS A 250 -27.42 19.03 4.53
C LYS A 250 -27.34 20.55 4.31
N SER A 251 -27.90 21.34 5.22
CA SER A 251 -27.87 22.81 5.17
C SER A 251 -26.84 23.43 6.13
N ALA A 252 -26.02 22.61 6.80
CA ALA A 252 -24.95 23.10 7.64
C ALA A 252 -23.83 23.74 6.81
N THR A 253 -23.07 24.64 7.43
CA THR A 253 -21.92 25.27 6.78
C THR A 253 -20.82 24.23 6.55
N PRO A 254 -20.29 24.09 5.32
CA PRO A 254 -19.16 23.22 5.05
C PRO A 254 -17.94 23.60 5.90
N GLN A 255 -17.21 22.60 6.36
CA GLN A 255 -16.00 22.74 7.16
C GLN A 255 -14.85 23.31 6.32
N THR A 256 -13.92 23.98 6.99
CA THR A 256 -12.66 24.42 6.38
C THR A 256 -11.76 23.23 6.10
N ASN A 257 -11.06 23.26 4.98
CA ASN A 257 -10.09 22.24 4.60
C ASN A 257 -8.78 22.95 4.24
N VAL A 258 -7.68 22.54 4.86
CA VAL A 258 -6.38 23.20 4.70
C VAL A 258 -5.71 22.90 3.35
N TYR A 259 -6.08 21.79 2.70
CA TYR A 259 -5.46 21.31 1.46
C TYR A 259 -6.31 21.56 0.20
N ILE A 260 -7.48 22.18 0.33
CA ILE A 260 -8.42 22.29 -0.79
C ILE A 260 -7.89 23.17 -1.94
N GLU A 261 -7.10 24.20 -1.63
CA GLU A 261 -6.52 25.05 -2.68
C GLU A 261 -5.37 24.32 -3.37
N ASP A 262 -4.53 23.58 -2.63
CA ASP A 262 -3.49 22.72 -3.20
C ASP A 262 -4.10 21.65 -4.13
N LEU A 263 -5.23 21.06 -3.72
CA LEU A 263 -5.94 20.08 -4.55
C LEU A 263 -6.49 20.71 -5.83
N LYS A 264 -6.99 21.95 -5.79
CA LYS A 264 -7.47 22.67 -6.98
C LYS A 264 -6.33 22.90 -7.96
N ASP A 265 -5.20 23.42 -7.47
CA ASP A 265 -4.02 23.68 -8.29
C ASP A 265 -3.47 22.38 -8.91
N PHE A 266 -3.43 21.30 -8.13
CA PHE A 266 -3.08 19.97 -8.62
C PHE A 266 -4.03 19.48 -9.72
N THR A 267 -5.34 19.57 -9.49
CA THR A 267 -6.35 19.13 -10.46
C THR A 267 -6.28 19.92 -11.77
N ILE A 268 -6.01 21.23 -11.70
CA ILE A 268 -5.81 22.06 -12.90
C ILE A 268 -4.62 21.53 -13.70
N LYS A 269 -3.48 21.26 -13.04
CA LYS A 269 -2.30 20.70 -13.70
C LYS A 269 -2.56 19.33 -14.31
N GLN A 270 -3.35 18.48 -13.66
CA GLN A 270 -3.73 17.17 -14.25
C GLN A 270 -4.40 17.36 -15.61
N HIS A 271 -5.43 18.22 -15.69
CA HIS A 271 -6.14 18.51 -16.95
C HIS A 271 -5.24 19.18 -17.99
N GLU A 272 -4.36 20.10 -17.56
CA GLU A 272 -3.40 20.74 -18.48
C GLU A 272 -2.46 19.74 -19.13
N VAL A 273 -2.12 18.65 -18.43
CA VAL A 273 -1.18 17.64 -18.91
C VAL A 273 -1.87 16.62 -19.82
N GLU A 274 -3.11 16.23 -19.53
CA GLU A 274 -3.92 15.29 -20.33
C GLU A 274 -4.04 15.74 -21.80
N ASP A 275 -4.20 17.05 -22.04
CA ASP A 275 -4.40 17.62 -23.39
C ASP A 275 -3.10 17.96 -24.14
N THR A 276 -1.93 17.52 -23.65
CA THR A 276 -0.63 17.90 -24.23
C THR A 276 0.21 16.69 -24.68
N ASP A 277 0.97 16.90 -25.75
CA ASP A 277 1.98 15.94 -26.23
C ASP A 277 3.32 16.11 -25.50
N THR A 278 3.55 17.30 -24.93
CA THR A 278 4.77 17.65 -24.21
C THR A 278 4.44 18.14 -22.81
N PHE A 279 4.81 17.35 -21.81
CA PHE A 279 4.86 17.82 -20.44
C PHE A 279 6.04 18.79 -20.30
N SER A 280 5.81 19.94 -19.67
CA SER A 280 6.86 20.92 -19.41
C SER A 280 6.60 21.65 -18.11
N ASN A 281 7.58 21.62 -17.20
CA ASN A 281 7.60 22.46 -16.00
C ASN A 281 8.86 23.34 -15.99
N GLU A 282 9.15 24.01 -14.86
CA GLU A 282 10.33 24.88 -14.75
C GLU A 282 11.67 24.11 -14.73
N TYR A 283 11.66 22.78 -14.57
CA TYR A 283 12.83 21.93 -14.41
C TYR A 283 13.15 21.07 -15.63
N PHE A 284 12.15 20.51 -16.28
CA PHE A 284 12.35 19.67 -17.47
C PHE A 284 11.13 19.67 -18.38
N SER A 285 11.35 19.19 -19.59
CA SER A 285 10.30 18.84 -20.54
C SER A 285 10.53 17.43 -21.08
N ILE A 286 9.44 16.73 -21.38
CA ILE A 286 9.43 15.40 -22.00
C ILE A 286 8.25 15.32 -22.97
N THR A 287 8.42 14.63 -24.09
CA THR A 287 7.37 14.43 -25.10
C THR A 287 6.95 12.98 -25.10
N ARG A 288 5.63 12.72 -24.96
CA ARG A 288 5.08 11.37 -25.04
C ARG A 288 4.90 10.92 -26.50
N PRO A 289 4.85 9.61 -26.78
CA PRO A 289 4.35 9.09 -28.05
C PRO A 289 2.90 9.49 -28.31
N ASP A 290 2.53 9.60 -29.60
CA ASP A 290 1.18 10.04 -30.02
C ASP A 290 0.03 9.18 -29.46
N ASP A 291 0.28 7.89 -29.24
CA ASP A 291 -0.70 6.90 -28.76
C ASP A 291 -0.56 6.54 -27.27
N TRP A 292 0.33 7.24 -26.55
CA TRP A 292 0.47 7.14 -25.09
C TRP A 292 -0.29 8.26 -24.42
N GLU A 293 -0.57 8.19 -23.12
CA GLU A 293 -1.20 9.27 -22.36
C GLU A 293 -0.33 9.65 -21.17
N PHE A 294 -0.31 10.93 -20.80
CA PHE A 294 0.28 11.35 -19.53
C PHE A 294 -0.72 11.12 -18.40
N THR A 295 -0.25 10.51 -17.32
CA THR A 295 -1.00 10.39 -16.07
C THR A 295 -0.21 11.08 -14.95
N TYR A 296 -0.83 12.05 -14.27
CA TYR A 296 -0.19 12.85 -13.23
C TYR A 296 -0.91 12.66 -11.89
N ASN A 297 -0.59 11.58 -11.16
CA ASN A 297 -1.39 11.13 -9.99
C ASN A 297 -0.96 11.71 -8.64
N ASN A 298 0.17 12.43 -8.58
CA ASN A 298 0.61 13.20 -7.43
C ASN A 298 1.55 14.32 -7.91
N GLU A 299 1.91 15.25 -7.01
CA GLU A 299 2.70 16.44 -7.35
C GLU A 299 4.10 16.15 -7.90
N TYR A 300 4.60 14.91 -7.78
CA TYR A 300 5.97 14.53 -8.08
C TYR A 300 6.09 13.37 -9.07
N GLY A 301 4.99 12.74 -9.48
CA GLY A 301 5.00 11.55 -10.31
C GLY A 301 4.32 11.81 -11.65
N LEU A 302 5.10 11.77 -12.73
CA LEU A 302 4.59 11.72 -14.10
C LEU A 302 4.68 10.30 -14.62
N TYR A 303 3.56 9.74 -15.04
CA TYR A 303 3.46 8.42 -15.64
C TYR A 303 3.07 8.57 -17.10
N MET A 304 3.56 7.66 -17.93
CA MET A 304 3.18 7.58 -19.33
C MET A 304 3.07 6.13 -19.74
N ASP A 305 1.95 5.76 -20.33
CA ASP A 305 1.68 4.44 -20.89
C ASP A 305 0.67 4.55 -22.01
N LYS A 306 0.38 3.43 -22.68
CA LYS A 306 -0.71 3.31 -23.65
C LYS A 306 -1.92 2.66 -22.98
N PRO A 307 -2.98 3.41 -22.64
CA PRO A 307 -4.10 2.87 -21.87
C PRO A 307 -4.83 1.72 -22.55
N SER A 308 -4.81 1.66 -23.89
CA SER A 308 -5.43 0.57 -24.66
C SER A 308 -4.60 -0.71 -24.72
N ASP A 309 -3.37 -0.72 -24.21
CA ASP A 309 -2.43 -1.84 -24.35
C ASP A 309 -1.94 -2.36 -23.00
N ASP A 310 -2.57 -3.41 -22.49
CA ASP A 310 -2.31 -3.96 -21.15
C ASP A 310 -0.96 -4.66 -21.01
N GLU A 311 -0.33 -4.97 -22.14
CA GLU A 311 0.99 -5.58 -22.22
C GLU A 311 2.07 -4.57 -22.65
N GLY A 312 1.68 -3.30 -22.81
CA GLY A 312 2.54 -2.21 -23.28
C GLY A 312 3.60 -1.76 -22.29
N GLY A 313 4.59 -1.03 -22.81
CA GLY A 313 5.61 -0.36 -22.01
C GLY A 313 5.05 0.80 -21.20
N VAL A 314 5.81 1.20 -20.18
CA VAL A 314 5.49 2.31 -19.29
C VAL A 314 6.75 3.05 -18.89
N ILE A 315 6.64 4.36 -18.69
CA ILE A 315 7.69 5.20 -18.11
C ILE A 315 7.10 5.94 -16.91
N GLN A 316 7.86 5.97 -15.82
CA GLN A 316 7.57 6.76 -14.64
C GLN A 316 8.73 7.71 -14.35
N ILE A 317 8.40 8.97 -14.09
CA ILE A 317 9.34 10.01 -13.66
C ILE A 317 8.90 10.54 -12.30
N LYS A 318 9.73 10.29 -11.28
CA LYS A 318 9.59 10.84 -9.94
C LYS A 318 10.51 12.05 -9.79
N MET A 319 9.94 13.18 -9.40
CA MET A 319 10.62 14.46 -9.17
C MET A 319 10.84 14.64 -7.68
N MET A 320 12.06 14.91 -7.26
CA MET A 320 12.37 15.11 -5.85
C MET A 320 12.99 16.48 -5.67
N LYS A 321 12.26 17.39 -5.02
CA LYS A 321 12.73 18.73 -4.69
C LYS A 321 13.56 18.68 -3.43
N LEU A 322 14.76 19.23 -3.54
CA LEU A 322 15.70 19.45 -2.46
C LEU A 322 15.83 20.97 -2.22
N PRO A 323 16.36 21.39 -1.07
CA PRO A 323 16.57 22.79 -0.68
C PRO A 323 17.99 23.26 -0.97
N TYR A 324 18.64 22.71 -1.98
CA TYR A 324 19.90 23.22 -2.52
C TYR A 324 20.20 22.59 -3.87
N ASP A 325 21.11 23.23 -4.61
CA ASP A 325 21.65 22.68 -5.85
C ASP A 325 22.39 21.36 -5.60
N VAL A 326 21.92 20.29 -6.23
CA VAL A 326 22.44 18.92 -6.15
C VAL A 326 23.26 18.53 -7.37
N SER A 327 24.27 17.67 -7.15
CA SER A 327 25.04 16.98 -8.21
C SER A 327 24.67 15.51 -8.25
N LEU A 328 25.02 14.81 -9.34
CA LEU A 328 24.78 13.37 -9.48
C LEU A 328 25.48 12.53 -8.40
N ASP A 329 26.51 13.07 -7.74
CA ASP A 329 27.28 12.38 -6.70
C ASP A 329 26.45 12.04 -5.44
N ILE A 330 25.31 12.72 -5.23
CA ILE A 330 24.42 12.47 -4.08
C ILE A 330 23.40 11.35 -4.34
N VAL A 331 23.21 10.93 -5.59
CA VAL A 331 22.12 10.03 -5.98
C VAL A 331 22.26 8.67 -5.30
N GLU A 332 23.46 8.09 -5.30
CA GLU A 332 23.68 6.79 -4.66
C GLU A 332 23.39 6.84 -3.16
N LEU A 333 23.80 7.91 -2.49
CA LEU A 333 23.51 8.14 -1.07
C LEU A 333 22.01 8.17 -0.82
N TYR A 334 21.26 8.89 -1.66
CA TYR A 334 19.82 9.01 -1.57
C TYR A 334 19.14 7.63 -1.69
N VAL A 335 19.56 6.82 -2.66
CA VAL A 335 19.04 5.46 -2.87
C VAL A 335 19.36 4.57 -1.66
N LYS A 336 20.62 4.54 -1.20
CA LYS A 336 21.02 3.74 -0.03
C LYS A 336 20.23 4.12 1.23
N LYS A 337 20.07 5.42 1.49
CA LYS A 337 19.24 5.93 2.58
C LYS A 337 17.81 5.40 2.49
N SER A 338 17.16 5.55 1.33
CA SER A 338 15.79 5.10 1.14
C SER A 338 15.64 3.59 1.36
N LEU A 339 16.61 2.79 0.93
CA LEU A 339 16.64 1.35 1.16
C LEU A 339 16.80 1.02 2.65
N THR A 340 17.68 1.71 3.39
CA THR A 340 17.87 1.48 4.83
C THR A 340 16.67 1.89 5.67
N GLU A 341 16.02 3.02 5.35
CA GLU A 341 14.81 3.48 6.06
C GLU A 341 13.65 2.48 5.96
N ASN A 342 13.61 1.69 4.88
CA ASN A 342 12.63 0.61 4.68
C ASN A 342 13.18 -0.78 5.04
N MET A 343 14.33 -0.86 5.74
CA MET A 343 15.06 -2.09 6.07
C MET A 343 15.38 -3.00 4.87
N ALA A 344 15.34 -2.46 3.65
CA ALA A 344 15.48 -3.20 2.40
C ALA A 344 16.94 -3.33 1.94
N LEU A 345 17.87 -2.57 2.52
CA LEU A 345 19.29 -2.59 2.10
C LEU A 345 19.97 -3.96 2.36
N SER A 346 19.45 -4.81 3.26
CA SER A 346 19.91 -6.20 3.43
C SER A 346 19.51 -7.14 2.28
N ALA A 347 18.38 -6.85 1.64
CA ALA A 347 17.72 -7.67 0.63
C ALA A 347 17.88 -7.14 -0.81
N ILE A 348 18.11 -5.84 -0.95
CA ILE A 348 18.27 -5.14 -2.23
C ILE A 348 19.71 -4.67 -2.38
N SER A 349 20.34 -5.08 -3.49
CA SER A 349 21.71 -4.71 -3.84
C SER A 349 21.72 -3.77 -5.04
N ILE A 350 22.57 -2.73 -4.97
CA ILE A 350 22.91 -1.90 -6.13
C ILE A 350 24.00 -2.65 -6.91
N ILE A 351 23.60 -3.41 -7.94
CA ILE A 351 24.53 -4.23 -8.72
C ILE A 351 25.21 -3.45 -9.86
N LYS A 352 24.65 -2.29 -10.22
CA LYS A 352 25.26 -1.37 -11.17
C LYS A 352 25.01 0.08 -10.75
N ASN A 353 26.03 0.91 -10.88
CA ASN A 353 25.96 2.35 -10.68
C ASN A 353 27.04 2.99 -11.56
N GLU A 354 26.61 3.65 -12.63
CA GLU A 354 27.53 4.23 -13.61
C GLU A 354 27.04 5.58 -14.12
N ASP A 355 28.00 6.44 -14.44
CA ASP A 355 27.72 7.68 -15.14
C ASP A 355 27.36 7.38 -16.60
N THR A 356 26.31 8.03 -17.09
CA THR A 356 25.80 7.90 -18.44
C THR A 356 25.28 9.26 -18.93
N THR A 357 24.63 9.28 -20.08
CA THR A 357 23.89 10.44 -20.57
C THR A 357 22.53 10.06 -21.11
N ILE A 358 21.52 10.90 -20.89
CA ILE A 358 20.22 10.87 -21.58
C ILE A 358 20.15 12.12 -22.45
N ASN A 359 20.00 11.99 -23.77
CA ASN A 359 20.01 13.15 -24.67
C ASN A 359 21.21 14.12 -24.46
N GLY A 360 22.39 13.57 -24.13
CA GLY A 360 23.59 14.35 -23.80
C GLY A 360 23.59 15.05 -22.43
N ILE A 361 22.51 14.92 -21.64
CA ILE A 361 22.41 15.37 -20.25
C ILE A 361 23.14 14.34 -19.38
N PRO A 362 24.09 14.76 -18.52
CA PRO A 362 24.69 13.87 -17.54
C PRO A 362 23.62 13.19 -16.68
N ALA A 363 23.70 11.87 -16.56
CA ALA A 363 22.79 11.07 -15.78
C ALA A 363 23.56 9.96 -15.05
N LYS A 364 22.95 9.35 -14.06
CA LYS A 364 23.45 8.14 -13.40
C LYS A 364 22.50 6.99 -13.67
N ARG A 365 23.01 5.87 -14.19
CA ARG A 365 22.24 4.63 -14.35
C ARG A 365 22.51 3.72 -13.17
N MET A 366 21.46 3.34 -12.47
CA MET A 366 21.53 2.38 -11.38
C MET A 366 20.69 1.15 -11.70
N VAL A 367 21.23 -0.03 -11.41
CA VAL A 367 20.48 -1.29 -11.50
C VAL A 367 20.42 -1.88 -10.11
N LEU A 368 19.21 -2.01 -9.60
CA LEU A 368 18.92 -2.59 -8.29
C LEU A 368 18.51 -4.05 -8.52
N SER A 369 18.86 -4.94 -7.59
CA SER A 369 18.46 -6.34 -7.62
C SER A 369 17.97 -6.76 -6.25
N GLY A 370 16.81 -7.41 -6.21
CA GLY A 370 16.17 -7.94 -5.00
C GLY A 370 15.11 -8.96 -5.38
N SER A 371 14.89 -9.97 -4.54
CA SER A 371 13.84 -10.98 -4.74
C SER A 371 13.84 -11.68 -6.12
N GLY A 372 15.02 -11.84 -6.72
CA GLY A 372 15.19 -12.47 -8.05
C GLY A 372 14.86 -11.57 -9.24
N GLN A 373 14.52 -10.30 -9.01
CA GLN A 373 14.24 -9.30 -10.04
C GLN A 373 15.35 -8.25 -10.12
N THR A 374 15.38 -7.52 -11.23
CA THR A 374 16.29 -6.40 -11.43
C THR A 374 15.55 -5.22 -12.06
N ASP A 375 15.72 -4.05 -11.47
CA ASP A 375 15.09 -2.81 -11.92
C ASP A 375 16.16 -1.80 -12.33
N THR A 376 15.93 -1.10 -13.43
CA THR A 376 16.85 -0.07 -13.94
C THR A 376 16.26 1.31 -13.73
N TYR A 377 17.08 2.19 -13.16
CA TYR A 377 16.73 3.58 -12.92
C TYR A 377 17.75 4.51 -13.57
N TYR A 378 17.27 5.61 -14.12
CA TYR A 378 18.09 6.74 -14.49
C TYR A 378 17.84 7.93 -13.57
N TYR A 379 18.90 8.58 -13.16
CA TYR A 379 18.83 9.78 -12.33
C TYR A 379 19.44 10.96 -13.05
N ILE A 380 18.69 12.05 -13.14
CA ILE A 380 19.16 13.34 -13.68
C ILE A 380 19.02 14.38 -12.56
N THR A 381 20.02 15.24 -12.39
CA THR A 381 19.91 16.39 -11.49
C THR A 381 19.74 17.69 -12.26
N ASN A 382 18.84 18.56 -11.80
CA ASN A 382 18.75 19.94 -12.29
C ASN A 382 18.49 20.90 -11.14
N LYS A 383 19.48 21.75 -10.83
CA LYS A 383 19.44 22.61 -9.65
C LYS A 383 19.15 21.79 -8.42
N ASN A 384 18.06 22.08 -7.74
CA ASN A 384 17.64 21.45 -6.52
C ASN A 384 16.64 20.32 -6.76
N TYR A 385 16.64 19.69 -7.94
CA TYR A 385 15.79 18.55 -8.25
C TYR A 385 16.60 17.33 -8.63
N ILE A 386 16.12 16.16 -8.21
CA ILE A 386 16.49 14.84 -8.74
C ILE A 386 15.28 14.30 -9.52
N LEU A 387 15.48 13.94 -10.79
CA LEU A 387 14.53 13.19 -11.60
C LEU A 387 14.96 11.73 -11.56
N GLU A 388 14.14 10.87 -10.97
CA GLU A 388 14.28 9.41 -11.02
C GLU A 388 13.35 8.88 -12.12
N ILE A 389 13.92 8.17 -13.08
CA ILE A 389 13.23 7.64 -14.25
C ILE A 389 13.30 6.12 -14.17
N SER A 390 12.15 5.46 -14.09
CA SER A 390 11.99 4.00 -14.21
C SER A 390 11.11 3.68 -15.41
N TYR A 391 11.24 2.47 -15.93
CA TYR A 391 10.51 2.04 -17.12
C TYR A 391 10.37 0.52 -17.21
N ASP A 392 9.39 0.08 -17.99
CA ASP A 392 9.20 -1.31 -18.43
C ASP A 392 8.96 -1.27 -19.95
N TYR A 393 9.54 -2.21 -20.70
CA TYR A 393 9.42 -2.25 -22.17
C TYR A 393 8.15 -2.96 -22.67
N GLY A 394 7.29 -3.40 -21.76
CA GLY A 394 6.14 -4.25 -22.05
C GLY A 394 6.54 -5.71 -22.19
N VAL A 395 5.53 -6.56 -22.32
CA VAL A 395 5.71 -8.00 -22.50
C VAL A 395 6.55 -8.27 -23.75
N ASN A 396 7.60 -9.09 -23.59
CA ASN A 396 8.59 -9.39 -24.64
C ASN A 396 9.29 -8.15 -25.23
N GLU A 397 9.43 -7.08 -24.44
CA GLU A 397 10.14 -5.85 -24.81
C GLU A 397 9.56 -5.15 -26.06
N LYS A 398 8.27 -5.32 -26.33
CA LYS A 398 7.65 -4.85 -27.58
C LYS A 398 7.72 -3.34 -27.80
N ASP A 399 7.78 -2.56 -26.72
CA ASP A 399 7.84 -1.09 -26.75
C ASP A 399 9.25 -0.56 -26.42
N GLU A 400 10.29 -1.40 -26.54
CA GLU A 400 11.67 -1.03 -26.19
C GLU A 400 12.15 0.25 -26.89
N ASP A 401 11.98 0.34 -28.21
CA ASP A 401 12.40 1.52 -28.98
C ASP A 401 11.58 2.77 -28.59
N THR A 402 10.26 2.62 -28.44
CA THR A 402 9.35 3.69 -28.03
C THR A 402 9.74 4.26 -26.67
N VAL A 403 10.02 3.39 -25.70
CA VAL A 403 10.43 3.78 -24.35
C VAL A 403 11.77 4.52 -24.39
N LYS A 404 12.76 3.99 -25.12
CA LYS A 404 14.08 4.63 -25.24
C LYS A 404 13.99 6.00 -25.90
N ASP A 405 13.29 6.11 -27.02
CA ASP A 405 13.11 7.37 -27.74
C ASP A 405 12.39 8.41 -26.87
N THR A 406 11.42 7.98 -26.06
CA THR A 406 10.69 8.84 -25.13
C THR A 406 11.58 9.35 -24.00
N ILE A 407 12.38 8.48 -23.38
CA ILE A 407 13.37 8.88 -22.36
C ILE A 407 14.41 9.83 -22.97
N ASP A 408 14.88 9.57 -24.19
CA ASP A 408 15.81 10.43 -24.92
C ASP A 408 15.18 11.77 -25.39
N SER A 409 13.85 11.95 -25.26
CA SER A 409 13.20 13.24 -25.50
C SER A 409 13.35 14.23 -24.34
N ILE A 410 13.83 13.78 -23.18
CA ILE A 410 13.99 14.62 -21.99
C ILE A 410 14.94 15.79 -22.28
N THR A 411 14.52 16.99 -21.86
CA THR A 411 15.33 18.21 -21.90
C THR A 411 15.26 18.93 -20.55
N LEU A 412 16.35 19.57 -20.13
CA LEU A 412 16.38 20.36 -18.91
C LEU A 412 16.01 21.82 -19.19
N ASN A 413 15.09 22.36 -18.40
CA ASN A 413 14.70 23.76 -18.44
C ASN A 413 15.57 24.63 -17.51
N ASN A 414 15.49 25.94 -17.69
CA ASN A 414 16.19 26.92 -16.88
C ASN A 414 15.53 27.04 -15.50
N ALA A 415 15.86 26.11 -14.61
CA ALA A 415 15.40 26.12 -13.25
C ALA A 415 15.85 27.40 -12.50
N PRO A 416 15.00 27.95 -11.61
CA PRO A 416 15.29 29.19 -10.89
C PRO A 416 16.55 29.07 -10.03
N SER A 417 17.18 30.21 -9.72
CA SER A 417 18.35 30.24 -8.87
C SER A 417 17.99 29.88 -7.43
N PHE A 418 18.64 28.86 -6.87
CA PHE A 418 18.49 28.46 -5.48
C PHE A 418 19.67 28.97 -4.62
N GLN A 419 19.44 29.31 -3.35
CA GLN A 419 20.48 29.73 -2.39
C GLN A 419 20.61 28.70 -1.26
N ALA A 420 21.78 28.07 -1.14
CA ALA A 420 22.05 27.13 -0.06
C ALA A 420 22.14 27.82 1.31
N ASN A 421 21.50 27.23 2.33
CA ASN A 421 21.61 27.68 3.71
C ASN A 421 22.89 27.14 4.37
N SER A 422 23.63 27.99 5.07
CA SER A 422 24.82 27.60 5.85
C SER A 422 24.52 27.30 7.32
N SER A 423 23.31 27.60 7.78
CA SER A 423 22.88 27.40 9.15
C SER A 423 21.38 27.16 9.19
N TYR A 424 20.96 26.30 10.11
CA TYR A 424 19.56 26.01 10.38
C TYR A 424 19.17 26.48 11.78
N THR A 425 17.93 26.93 11.93
CA THR A 425 17.34 27.26 13.24
C THR A 425 15.93 26.72 13.31
N ASN A 426 15.63 25.99 14.39
CA ASN A 426 14.27 25.57 14.71
C ASN A 426 13.65 26.49 15.76
N SER A 427 12.32 26.68 15.69
CA SER A 427 11.59 27.48 16.68
C SER A 427 11.06 26.66 17.86
N SER A 428 10.78 25.37 17.68
CA SER A 428 10.15 24.52 18.70
C SER A 428 10.55 23.04 18.54
N PRO A 429 11.50 22.51 19.33
CA PRO A 429 12.27 23.21 20.35
C PRO A 429 13.29 24.17 19.73
N LYS A 430 13.67 25.21 20.46
CA LYS A 430 14.57 26.24 19.93
C LYS A 430 16.03 25.75 19.90
N PHE A 431 16.52 25.39 18.73
CA PHE A 431 17.91 24.99 18.51
C PHE A 431 18.50 25.60 17.23
N SER A 432 19.82 25.50 17.10
CA SER A 432 20.53 25.87 15.88
C SER A 432 21.64 24.87 15.55
N LEU A 433 21.93 24.73 14.26
CA LEU A 433 23.03 23.95 13.71
C LEU A 433 23.73 24.75 12.60
N ALA A 434 25.05 24.67 12.51
CA ALA A 434 25.81 25.32 11.45
C ALA A 434 26.58 24.28 10.62
N ALA A 435 26.38 24.30 9.30
CA ALA A 435 27.20 23.52 8.39
C ALA A 435 28.65 24.04 8.38
N SER A 436 29.61 23.12 8.32
CA SER A 436 31.05 23.41 8.22
C SER A 436 31.75 22.29 7.44
N ASP A 437 33.06 22.41 7.18
CA ASP A 437 33.88 21.35 6.57
C ASP A 437 33.33 20.73 5.25
N GLY A 438 32.61 21.52 4.46
CA GLY A 438 32.06 21.12 3.15
C GLY A 438 30.66 20.48 3.21
N TRP A 439 30.10 20.30 4.41
CA TRP A 439 28.72 19.86 4.60
C TRP A 439 27.73 20.95 4.14
N LYS A 440 26.57 20.54 3.61
CA LYS A 440 25.49 21.42 3.12
C LYS A 440 24.15 20.97 3.67
N ILE A 441 23.29 21.91 4.06
CA ILE A 441 22.02 21.63 4.77
C ILE A 441 20.86 21.37 3.82
N LEU A 442 20.29 20.17 3.88
CA LEU A 442 19.04 19.70 3.27
C LEU A 442 17.86 19.97 4.24
N GLU A 443 17.35 21.19 4.26
CA GLU A 443 15.98 21.45 4.75
C GLU A 443 14.87 20.89 3.82
N HIS A 444 14.08 19.91 4.24
CA HIS A 444 12.84 19.63 3.52
C HIS A 444 11.90 20.86 3.54
N VAL A 445 10.97 20.97 2.57
CA VAL A 445 10.10 22.15 2.44
C VAL A 445 9.14 22.27 3.64
N ALA A 446 8.93 21.18 4.39
CA ALA A 446 8.29 21.10 5.68
C ALA A 446 9.23 21.51 6.80
N LYS A 447 8.69 22.40 7.63
CA LYS A 447 9.29 22.82 8.90
C LYS A 447 9.27 21.75 10.00
N ALA A 448 8.87 20.51 9.69
CA ALA A 448 8.56 19.46 10.66
C ALA A 448 9.33 18.14 10.44
N GLU A 449 10.05 17.99 9.32
CA GLU A 449 10.82 16.80 8.96
C GLU A 449 12.30 16.94 9.34
N PRO A 450 13.07 15.82 9.39
CA PRO A 450 14.48 15.88 9.70
C PRO A 450 15.27 16.76 8.73
N ILE A 451 16.18 17.57 9.28
CA ILE A 451 17.14 18.32 8.46
C ILE A 451 18.29 17.38 8.12
N TYR A 452 18.57 17.17 6.83
CA TYR A 452 19.73 16.40 6.43
C TYR A 452 20.93 17.30 6.14
N LEU A 453 22.14 16.76 6.13
CA LEU A 453 23.32 17.42 5.62
C LEU A 453 24.13 16.43 4.81
N TYR A 454 24.68 16.89 3.69
CA TYR A 454 25.49 16.08 2.79
C TYR A 454 26.86 16.71 2.56
N ASN A 455 27.88 15.88 2.35
CA ASN A 455 29.21 16.32 1.95
C ASN A 455 29.65 15.60 0.66
N PRO A 456 29.88 16.31 -0.46
CA PRO A 456 30.32 15.70 -1.71
C PRO A 456 31.63 14.91 -1.63
N LYS A 457 32.48 15.22 -0.64
CA LYS A 457 33.72 14.45 -0.41
C LYS A 457 33.41 13.05 0.17
N TYR A 458 32.34 12.92 0.94
CA TYR A 458 31.98 11.71 1.68
C TYR A 458 30.62 11.21 1.17
N SER A 459 30.62 10.71 -0.07
CA SER A 459 29.42 10.35 -0.82
C SER A 459 28.56 9.27 -0.17
N ASP A 460 29.11 8.47 0.75
CA ASP A 460 28.37 7.41 1.45
C ASP A 460 27.83 7.83 2.82
N SER A 461 27.89 9.12 3.19
CA SER A 461 27.42 9.58 4.50
C SER A 461 26.53 10.82 4.45
N TYR A 462 25.65 10.92 5.44
CA TYR A 462 24.87 12.12 5.73
C TYR A 462 24.81 12.41 7.24
N ILE A 463 24.38 13.62 7.60
CA ILE A 463 23.93 13.94 8.97
C ILE A 463 22.42 14.17 8.90
N SER A 464 21.63 13.71 9.86
CA SER A 464 20.21 14.04 10.00
C SER A 464 19.90 14.63 11.36
N VAL A 465 18.92 15.52 11.43
CA VAL A 465 18.41 16.07 12.70
C VAL A 465 16.90 15.91 12.74
N SER A 466 16.40 14.94 13.50
CA SER A 466 14.96 14.69 13.67
C SER A 466 14.45 15.20 15.02
N ILE A 467 13.15 15.52 15.09
CA ILE A 467 12.46 15.94 16.31
C ILE A 467 11.30 14.99 16.53
N GLN A 468 11.26 14.33 17.68
CA GLN A 468 10.21 13.41 18.06
C GLN A 468 9.46 13.97 19.29
N ASP A 469 8.12 13.93 19.24
CA ASP A 469 7.29 14.21 20.41
C ASP A 469 7.40 13.09 21.43
N THR A 470 7.45 13.44 22.71
CA THR A 470 7.28 12.46 23.78
C THR A 470 5.82 12.04 23.90
N ASP A 471 5.58 10.78 24.23
CA ASP A 471 4.26 10.24 24.54
C ASP A 471 4.05 10.06 26.05
N GLU A 472 2.91 9.50 26.47
CA GLU A 472 2.61 9.25 27.88
C GLU A 472 3.64 8.33 28.58
N ASN A 473 4.34 7.49 27.82
CA ASN A 473 5.32 6.55 28.35
C ASN A 473 6.70 7.20 28.47
N THR A 474 7.12 7.98 27.48
CA THR A 474 8.50 8.48 27.33
C THR A 474 8.70 9.90 27.86
N ARG A 475 7.63 10.67 28.07
CA ARG A 475 7.70 12.07 28.51
C ARG A 475 8.52 12.27 29.78
N ASP A 476 8.38 11.35 30.73
CA ASP A 476 9.01 11.46 32.05
C ASP A 476 10.32 10.65 32.17
N TYR A 477 10.77 9.98 31.09
CA TYR A 477 12.01 9.19 31.11
C TYR A 477 13.26 10.04 31.34
N THR A 478 14.15 9.53 32.19
CA THR A 478 15.56 9.91 32.25
C THR A 478 16.29 9.49 30.98
N ASN A 479 17.53 9.94 30.80
CA ASN A 479 18.34 9.52 29.64
C ASN A 479 18.62 8.03 29.66
N GLU A 480 18.84 7.45 30.84
CA GLU A 480 19.04 6.02 31.05
C GLU A 480 17.79 5.23 30.66
N GLU A 481 16.62 5.62 31.15
CA GLU A 481 15.35 4.97 30.80
C GLU A 481 15.05 5.07 29.31
N TYR A 482 15.31 6.22 28.68
CA TYR A 482 15.10 6.39 27.24
C TYR A 482 16.10 5.57 26.41
N LEU A 483 17.35 5.45 26.86
CA LEU A 483 18.33 4.58 26.22
C LEU A 483 17.94 3.10 26.30
N ASP A 484 17.44 2.66 27.45
CA ASP A 484 16.92 1.30 27.62
C ASP A 484 15.67 1.06 26.74
N TYR A 485 14.81 2.06 26.59
CA TYR A 485 13.69 2.03 25.65
C TYR A 485 14.15 1.88 24.19
N ILE A 486 15.17 2.61 23.75
CA ILE A 486 15.74 2.46 22.39
C ILE A 486 16.32 1.04 22.20
N LYS A 487 17.01 0.50 23.21
CA LYS A 487 17.54 -0.87 23.18
C LYS A 487 16.42 -1.89 22.99
N ASP A 488 15.27 -1.69 23.64
CA ASP A 488 14.08 -2.55 23.47
C ASP A 488 13.45 -2.42 22.07
N LEU A 489 13.41 -1.19 21.52
CA LEU A 489 12.99 -0.99 20.12
C LEU A 489 13.92 -1.72 19.14
N PHE A 490 15.24 -1.70 19.38
CA PHE A 490 16.19 -2.44 18.54
C PHE A 490 15.97 -3.95 18.64
N ASN A 491 15.69 -4.48 19.83
CA ASN A 491 15.36 -5.90 20.01
C ASN A 491 14.06 -6.28 19.27
N THR A 492 13.06 -5.40 19.31
CA THR A 492 11.81 -5.57 18.58
C THR A 492 12.03 -5.51 17.08
N ALA A 493 12.79 -4.53 16.60
CA ALA A 493 13.17 -4.37 15.20
C ALA A 493 13.97 -5.57 14.69
N ASN A 494 14.88 -6.13 15.51
CA ASN A 494 15.64 -7.33 15.18
C ASN A 494 14.76 -8.57 15.05
N SER A 495 13.69 -8.64 15.84
CA SER A 495 12.71 -9.72 15.72
C SER A 495 12.03 -9.69 14.34
N ALA A 496 11.63 -8.50 13.87
CA ALA A 496 11.06 -8.32 12.53
C ALA A 496 12.11 -8.47 11.41
N GLY A 497 13.29 -7.87 11.59
CA GLY A 497 14.39 -7.84 10.63
C GLY A 497 14.95 -9.23 10.29
N SER A 498 14.79 -10.20 11.20
CA SER A 498 15.19 -11.59 10.95
C SER A 498 14.54 -12.19 9.69
N SER A 499 13.32 -11.79 9.34
CA SER A 499 12.59 -12.24 8.15
C SER A 499 13.20 -11.74 6.83
N ILE A 500 13.99 -10.67 6.88
CA ILE A 500 14.59 -9.99 5.72
C ILE A 500 16.13 -9.95 5.82
N ASP A 501 16.71 -10.85 6.64
CA ASP A 501 18.15 -10.97 6.83
C ASP A 501 18.83 -9.68 7.35
N ALA A 502 18.14 -8.95 8.24
CA ALA A 502 18.59 -7.69 8.79
C ALA A 502 18.67 -7.71 10.33
N LYS A 503 19.66 -7.03 10.90
CA LYS A 503 19.75 -6.75 12.33
C LYS A 503 20.43 -5.41 12.63
N PHE A 504 20.09 -4.83 13.76
CA PHE A 504 20.77 -3.74 14.42
C PHE A 504 21.63 -4.27 15.57
N GLU A 505 22.80 -3.68 15.75
CA GLU A 505 23.72 -3.97 16.85
C GLU A 505 24.23 -2.67 17.44
N ILE A 506 24.22 -2.56 18.76
CA ILE A 506 24.77 -1.40 19.47
C ILE A 506 26.22 -1.71 19.82
N SER A 507 27.16 -0.96 19.26
CA SER A 507 28.60 -1.13 19.51
C SER A 507 29.08 -0.29 20.70
N GLU A 508 28.51 0.89 20.90
CA GLU A 508 28.82 1.75 22.05
C GLU A 508 27.59 2.59 22.43
N ASP A 509 27.37 2.81 23.73
CA ASP A 509 26.31 3.69 24.22
C ASP A 509 26.72 4.44 25.50
N ASN A 510 26.17 5.63 25.68
CA ASN A 510 26.37 6.43 26.89
C ASN A 510 25.21 7.41 27.12
N ALA A 511 24.42 7.18 28.17
CA ALA A 511 23.28 8.03 28.53
C ALA A 511 23.66 9.47 28.97
N GLN A 512 24.93 9.71 29.33
CA GLN A 512 25.41 10.96 29.93
C GLN A 512 26.62 11.54 29.18
N TYR A 513 26.58 11.50 27.84
CA TYR A 513 27.64 12.01 26.97
C TYR A 513 27.73 13.54 26.98
N ASN A 514 28.95 14.06 26.83
CA ASN A 514 29.22 15.49 26.72
C ASN A 514 29.58 15.85 25.27
N LEU A 515 28.59 16.30 24.50
CA LEU A 515 28.76 16.63 23.08
C LEU A 515 29.65 17.87 22.90
N ASN A 516 29.36 18.94 23.65
CA ASN A 516 30.15 20.17 23.65
C ASN A 516 30.00 20.92 24.98
N ASN A 517 30.72 22.05 25.13
CA ASN A 517 30.70 22.84 26.38
C ASN A 517 29.32 23.40 26.77
N GLY A 518 28.36 23.46 25.84
CA GLY A 518 27.01 23.97 26.07
C GLY A 518 25.94 22.87 26.20
N LEU A 519 26.27 21.61 25.90
CA LEU A 519 25.36 20.47 25.91
C LEU A 519 26.06 19.25 26.53
N GLY A 520 25.91 19.13 27.86
CA GLY A 520 26.21 17.92 28.61
C GLY A 520 24.93 17.15 28.92
N LYS A 521 25.06 15.84 29.20
CA LYS A 521 23.94 14.90 29.42
C LYS A 521 23.11 14.62 28.16
N VAL A 522 23.81 14.29 27.07
CA VAL A 522 23.22 13.82 25.81
C VAL A 522 23.31 12.29 25.78
N ILE A 523 22.33 11.61 25.21
CA ILE A 523 22.47 10.17 24.95
C ILE A 523 23.31 10.00 23.69
N TYR A 524 24.41 9.27 23.80
CA TYR A 524 25.23 8.84 22.68
C TYR A 524 24.92 7.38 22.38
N LEU A 525 24.74 7.07 21.10
CA LEU A 525 24.54 5.71 20.61
C LEU A 525 25.33 5.52 19.32
N ASP A 526 26.12 4.46 19.25
CA ASP A 526 26.79 3.98 18.06
C ASP A 526 26.16 2.64 17.68
N SER A 527 25.50 2.63 16.52
CA SER A 527 24.72 1.49 16.06
C SER A 527 25.11 1.05 14.66
N LEU A 528 25.08 -0.26 14.45
CA LEU A 528 25.43 -0.93 13.22
C LEU A 528 24.18 -1.58 12.66
N TYR A 529 23.82 -1.25 11.42
CA TYR A 529 22.87 -2.00 10.63
C TYR A 529 23.63 -3.05 9.83
N LYS A 530 23.32 -4.32 10.09
CA LYS A 530 24.05 -5.46 9.56
C LYS A 530 23.13 -6.45 8.86
N LYS A 531 23.72 -7.21 7.95
CA LYS A 531 23.12 -8.41 7.41
C LYS A 531 23.19 -9.54 8.46
N LEU A 532 22.07 -10.16 8.78
CA LEU A 532 21.99 -11.15 9.85
C LEU A 532 22.80 -12.43 9.52
N SER A 533 22.79 -12.86 8.26
CA SER A 533 23.39 -14.10 7.79
C SER A 533 24.91 -14.04 7.62
N THR A 534 25.45 -12.88 7.26
CA THR A 534 26.88 -12.68 6.98
C THR A 534 27.60 -11.86 8.04
N ASP A 535 26.87 -11.19 8.93
CA ASP A 535 27.39 -10.18 9.87
C ASP A 535 28.07 -8.97 9.20
N GLU A 536 27.81 -8.79 7.90
CA GLU A 536 28.30 -7.66 7.10
C GLU A 536 27.65 -6.35 7.57
N VAL A 537 28.47 -5.30 7.77
CA VAL A 537 27.98 -3.97 8.11
C VAL A 537 27.51 -3.26 6.84
N LEU A 538 26.21 -2.97 6.79
CA LEU A 538 25.56 -2.30 5.66
C LEU A 538 25.49 -0.79 5.88
N ALA A 539 25.26 -0.39 7.14
CA ALA A 539 25.28 1.00 7.56
C ALA A 539 25.73 1.13 9.02
N ARG A 540 26.18 2.32 9.40
CA ARG A 540 26.51 2.69 10.78
C ARG A 540 25.96 4.08 11.08
N ASP A 541 25.29 4.19 12.22
CA ASP A 541 24.70 5.42 12.72
C ASP A 541 25.34 5.82 14.04
N ILE A 542 25.71 7.10 14.16
CA ILE A 542 26.15 7.73 15.39
C ILE A 542 25.12 8.77 15.79
N ASP A 543 24.36 8.48 16.84
CA ASP A 543 23.28 9.32 17.34
C ASP A 543 23.69 10.14 18.57
N TYR A 544 23.28 11.40 18.58
CA TYR A 544 23.28 12.28 19.73
C TYR A 544 21.84 12.72 20.03
N ILE A 545 21.24 12.15 21.07
CA ILE A 545 19.83 12.39 21.41
C ILE A 545 19.73 13.34 22.59
N VAL A 546 19.04 14.46 22.37
CA VAL A 546 18.87 15.56 23.33
C VAL A 546 17.41 15.67 23.75
N LYS A 547 17.13 15.53 25.05
CA LYS A 547 15.80 15.83 25.60
C LYS A 547 15.59 17.34 25.73
N ALA A 548 14.52 17.85 25.13
CA ALA A 548 14.21 19.28 25.05
C ALA A 548 12.72 19.54 25.38
N GLY A 549 12.37 19.43 26.65
CA GLY A 549 10.98 19.55 27.12
C GLY A 549 10.19 18.27 26.88
N ASP A 550 9.09 18.37 26.14
CA ASP A 550 8.21 17.29 25.69
C ASP A 550 8.64 16.69 24.34
N LYS A 551 9.93 16.86 23.98
CA LYS A 551 10.49 16.41 22.70
C LYS A 551 11.89 15.83 22.87
N PHE A 552 12.25 14.88 22.02
CA PHE A 552 13.62 14.46 21.78
C PHE A 552 14.11 15.01 20.44
N ILE A 553 15.36 15.47 20.40
CA ILE A 553 16.04 15.87 19.17
C ILE A 553 17.15 14.86 18.92
N ASN A 554 17.09 14.12 17.81
CA ASN A 554 18.15 13.18 17.43
C ASN A 554 19.03 13.82 16.35
N VAL A 555 20.34 13.95 16.61
CA VAL A 555 21.35 14.34 15.64
C VAL A 555 22.17 13.11 15.26
N THR A 556 21.92 12.56 14.09
CA THR A 556 22.52 11.31 13.61
C THR A 556 23.55 11.58 12.55
N PHE A 557 24.71 10.93 12.59
CA PHE A 557 25.60 10.76 11.44
C PHE A 557 25.45 9.33 10.93
N SER A 558 25.07 9.18 9.67
CA SER A 558 24.86 7.89 9.01
C SER A 558 25.91 7.68 7.92
N ILE A 559 26.42 6.46 7.80
CA ILE A 559 27.32 6.06 6.70
C ILE A 559 27.01 4.66 6.18
N PHE A 560 27.17 4.46 4.87
CA PHE A 560 26.91 3.21 4.15
C PHE A 560 28.19 2.57 3.61
N THR A 561 29.14 2.28 4.50
CA THR A 561 30.40 1.61 4.17
C THR A 561 30.89 0.76 5.34
N ASP A 562 31.56 -0.34 5.03
CA ASP A 562 32.31 -1.17 5.97
C ASP A 562 33.79 -0.75 6.10
N ASP A 563 34.24 0.24 5.31
CA ASP A 563 35.60 0.76 5.36
C ASP A 563 35.81 1.67 6.58
N GLU A 564 36.58 1.16 7.54
CA GLU A 564 36.85 1.83 8.81
C GLU A 564 37.72 3.10 8.66
N GLU A 565 38.58 3.19 7.64
CA GLU A 565 39.35 4.41 7.35
C GLU A 565 38.41 5.51 6.84
N VAL A 566 37.51 5.16 5.90
CA VAL A 566 36.49 6.08 5.38
C VAL A 566 35.54 6.54 6.47
N PHE A 567 35.08 5.64 7.34
CA PHE A 567 34.29 5.99 8.52
C PHE A 567 35.02 7.00 9.41
N ASN A 568 36.25 6.70 9.83
CA ASN A 568 37.00 7.55 10.75
C ASN A 568 37.24 8.96 10.16
N GLU A 569 37.55 9.05 8.87
CA GLU A 569 37.76 10.34 8.19
C GLU A 569 36.48 11.16 8.03
N SER A 570 35.37 10.51 7.65
CA SER A 570 34.08 11.17 7.44
C SER A 570 33.44 11.59 8.77
N PHE A 571 33.47 10.70 9.77
CA PHE A 571 32.98 10.99 11.11
C PHE A 571 33.76 12.13 11.76
N ALA A 572 35.10 12.16 11.67
CA ALA A 572 35.89 13.28 12.19
C ALA A 572 35.55 14.63 11.53
N SER A 573 35.05 14.62 10.29
CA SER A 573 34.49 15.81 9.64
C SER A 573 33.09 16.13 10.13
N ALA A 574 32.20 15.15 10.20
CA ALA A 574 30.82 15.29 10.66
C ALA A 574 30.74 15.75 12.12
N GLU A 575 31.61 15.23 12.98
CA GLU A 575 31.65 15.55 14.41
C GLU A 575 31.88 17.05 14.66
N LYS A 576 32.63 17.73 13.79
CA LYS A 576 32.80 19.19 13.88
C LYS A 576 31.51 19.94 13.62
N VAL A 577 30.68 19.44 12.70
CA VAL A 577 29.34 19.98 12.41
C VAL A 577 28.41 19.70 13.57
N MET A 578 28.35 18.46 14.06
CA MET A 578 27.50 18.06 15.18
C MET A 578 27.82 18.83 16.46
N LYS A 579 29.12 19.11 16.72
CA LYS A 579 29.55 19.95 17.85
C LYS A 579 29.09 21.41 17.77
N THR A 580 28.60 21.89 16.63
CA THR A 580 27.99 23.24 16.52
C THR A 580 26.55 23.29 17.03
N PHE A 581 25.92 22.14 17.27
CA PHE A 581 24.54 22.06 17.74
C PHE A 581 24.40 22.79 19.09
N SER A 582 23.36 23.63 19.19
CA SER A 582 23.09 24.40 20.40
C SER A 582 21.59 24.49 20.69
N LEU A 583 21.21 24.31 21.96
CA LEU A 583 19.84 24.45 22.44
C LEU A 583 19.71 25.78 23.19
N THR A 584 18.76 26.64 22.83
CA THR A 584 18.53 27.91 23.53
C THR A 584 17.38 27.73 24.52
N ASN A 585 17.72 27.64 25.81
CA ASN A 585 16.87 27.36 27.00
C ASN A 585 16.77 25.87 27.39
N SER A 586 17.71 25.38 28.21
CA SER A 586 17.53 24.14 28.97
C SER A 586 16.69 24.41 30.22
N PRO A 587 15.58 23.70 30.49
CA PRO A 587 14.86 23.78 31.76
C PRO A 587 15.53 22.98 32.89
N TYR A 588 16.63 22.25 32.65
CA TYR A 588 17.30 21.48 33.69
C TYR A 588 18.54 22.20 34.24
N SER A 589 18.28 23.15 35.14
CA SER A 589 19.20 23.54 36.19
C SER A 589 18.52 23.34 37.56
N GLY A 590 18.66 22.13 38.11
CA GLY A 590 18.55 21.81 39.54
C GLY A 590 19.53 20.66 39.76
N ASP A 591 20.56 20.70 40.60
CA ASP A 591 20.68 21.30 41.93
C ASP A 591 19.46 20.98 42.78
N ASP A 592 19.28 19.70 43.09
CA ASP A 592 18.72 19.26 44.37
C ASP A 592 19.64 18.17 44.92
N ALA A 593 20.56 18.62 45.76
CA ALA A 593 21.08 17.81 46.84
C ALA A 593 19.98 17.78 47.90
N ASP A 594 19.45 16.60 48.20
CA ASP A 594 18.92 16.34 49.53
C ASP A 594 19.33 14.94 49.97
N ASP A 595 20.06 14.94 51.07
CA ASP A 595 20.31 13.82 51.95
C ASP A 595 18.96 13.21 52.37
N ASP A 596 18.81 11.90 52.30
CA ASP A 596 18.36 11.16 53.47
C ASP A 596 18.70 9.68 53.39
N VAL A 597 19.26 9.24 54.50
CA VAL A 597 19.77 7.92 54.86
C VAL A 597 18.59 7.05 55.29
N ASP A 598 18.52 5.79 54.82
CA ASP A 598 18.53 4.68 55.77
C ASP A 598 18.93 3.33 55.17
N GLU A 599 19.69 2.62 55.99
CA GLU A 599 20.29 1.30 55.83
C GLU A 599 19.21 0.19 55.71
N ASP A 600 19.50 -0.92 55.02
CA ASP A 600 19.90 -2.17 55.71
C ASP A 600 20.05 -3.39 54.77
N THR A 601 21.09 -4.17 55.09
CA THR A 601 21.39 -5.61 54.88
C THR A 601 21.35 -6.27 53.48
N THR A 602 22.53 -6.57 52.89
CA THR A 602 23.29 -7.86 52.85
C THR A 602 22.62 -9.05 52.15
N ASP A 603 23.19 -9.54 51.06
CA ASP A 603 24.16 -10.66 51.00
C ASP A 603 24.16 -11.35 49.61
N THR A 604 25.34 -11.83 49.29
CA THR A 604 25.90 -12.52 48.12
C THR A 604 25.11 -13.68 47.49
N SER A 605 25.22 -13.85 46.17
CA SER A 605 26.02 -14.93 45.53
C SER A 605 25.86 -14.97 44.01
N ASP A 606 27.00 -15.20 43.35
CA ASP A 606 27.13 -15.72 41.98
C ASP A 606 26.27 -16.97 41.75
N ASP A 607 25.67 -17.09 40.57
CA ASP A 607 25.85 -18.30 39.76
C ASP A 607 25.52 -18.04 38.28
N GLN A 608 26.53 -18.25 37.45
CA GLN A 608 26.44 -18.43 36.01
C GLN A 608 25.73 -19.74 35.67
N VAL A 609 24.65 -19.70 34.89
CA VAL A 609 24.24 -20.81 34.00
C VAL A 609 23.63 -20.24 32.72
N SER A 610 24.22 -20.61 31.58
CA SER A 610 23.69 -20.45 30.23
C SER A 610 22.52 -21.40 29.96
N SER A 611 21.55 -20.97 29.15
CA SER A 611 21.10 -21.72 27.97
C SER A 611 20.03 -20.94 27.23
N ASP A 612 20.23 -20.83 25.92
CA ASP A 612 19.26 -20.43 24.91
C ASP A 612 17.89 -21.07 25.15
N VAL A 613 16.86 -20.24 25.18
CA VAL A 613 15.48 -20.67 24.97
C VAL A 613 14.83 -19.64 24.06
N GLU A 614 14.65 -20.02 22.79
CA GLU A 614 13.66 -19.41 21.90
C GLU A 614 12.35 -19.22 22.68
N TYR A 615 11.90 -17.98 22.84
CA TYR A 615 10.57 -17.72 23.36
C TYR A 615 9.55 -18.05 22.26
N THR A 616 9.14 -19.32 22.19
CA THR A 616 7.91 -19.70 21.49
C THR A 616 6.74 -19.53 22.46
N PRO A 617 5.80 -18.59 22.22
CA PRO A 617 4.59 -18.53 23.04
C PRO A 617 3.85 -19.88 22.97
N PRO A 618 3.26 -20.34 24.08
CA PRO A 618 2.61 -21.66 24.12
C PRO A 618 1.44 -21.72 23.13
N PRO A 619 1.17 -22.88 22.51
CA PRO A 619 0.10 -23.04 21.53
C PRO A 619 -1.26 -22.66 22.12
N ALA A 620 -2.09 -21.96 21.34
CA ALA A 620 -3.43 -21.55 21.78
C ALA A 620 -4.28 -22.80 22.10
N THR A 621 -4.82 -22.89 23.31
CA THR A 621 -5.46 -24.10 23.84
C THR A 621 -6.98 -24.16 23.63
N GLY A 622 -7.55 -23.26 22.82
CA GLY A 622 -8.99 -23.22 22.52
C GLY A 622 -9.46 -24.42 21.67
N THR A 623 -10.61 -25.00 21.98
CA THR A 623 -11.23 -26.09 21.21
C THR A 623 -11.49 -25.68 19.75
N LEU A 624 -11.73 -24.39 19.50
CA LEU A 624 -11.95 -23.83 18.16
C LEU A 624 -10.63 -23.65 17.39
N SER A 625 -9.62 -23.02 18.00
CA SER A 625 -8.27 -22.87 17.43
C SER A 625 -7.70 -24.22 16.97
N ASN A 626 -7.81 -25.28 17.78
CA ASN A 626 -7.34 -26.61 17.41
C ASN A 626 -8.09 -27.26 16.24
N ARG A 627 -9.37 -26.92 16.04
CA ARG A 627 -10.18 -27.41 14.91
C ARG A 627 -9.88 -26.68 13.61
N LEU A 628 -9.37 -25.45 13.70
CA LEU A 628 -9.17 -24.57 12.55
C LEU A 628 -7.71 -24.49 12.10
N ARG A 629 -6.79 -25.20 12.75
CA ARG A 629 -5.37 -25.28 12.35
C ARG A 629 -5.22 -25.58 10.86
N GLY A 630 -4.44 -24.73 10.18
CA GLY A 630 -4.14 -24.77 8.76
C GLY A 630 -5.26 -24.31 7.85
N ARG A 631 -6.39 -23.83 8.38
CA ARG A 631 -7.47 -23.23 7.61
C ARG A 631 -7.16 -21.78 7.29
N ILE A 632 -7.53 -21.39 6.09
CA ILE A 632 -7.79 -20.00 5.75
C ILE A 632 -9.23 -19.71 6.21
N LEU A 633 -9.42 -18.61 6.93
CA LEU A 633 -10.70 -18.14 7.45
C LEU A 633 -11.05 -16.83 6.78
N LEU A 634 -12.34 -16.62 6.53
CA LEU A 634 -12.86 -15.37 6.04
C LEU A 634 -13.78 -14.78 7.12
N GLN A 635 -13.44 -13.61 7.64
CA GLN A 635 -14.23 -12.94 8.66
C GLN A 635 -15.49 -12.35 8.02
N VAL A 636 -16.61 -13.03 8.25
CA VAL A 636 -17.85 -12.74 7.51
C VAL A 636 -18.62 -11.55 8.04
N GLU A 637 -18.26 -11.05 9.22
CA GLU A 637 -18.93 -9.95 9.93
C GLU A 637 -18.13 -8.64 9.92
N ASN A 638 -16.94 -8.61 9.31
CA ASN A 638 -16.09 -7.40 9.18
C ASN A 638 -15.33 -7.41 7.84
N HIS A 639 -15.63 -6.46 6.95
CA HIS A 639 -14.93 -6.13 5.68
C HIS A 639 -14.44 -7.27 4.76
N GLY A 640 -14.81 -8.54 5.01
CA GLY A 640 -14.29 -9.70 4.27
C GLY A 640 -12.82 -10.02 4.56
N GLU A 641 -12.35 -9.74 5.78
CA GLU A 641 -10.95 -9.91 6.18
C GLU A 641 -10.52 -11.38 6.18
N ALA A 642 -9.37 -11.69 5.59
CA ALA A 642 -8.86 -13.06 5.52
C ALA A 642 -7.86 -13.33 6.66
N TRP A 643 -7.90 -14.52 7.23
CA TRP A 643 -7.03 -14.94 8.33
C TRP A 643 -6.49 -16.35 8.11
N TYR A 644 -5.21 -16.60 8.36
CA TYR A 644 -4.65 -17.96 8.31
C TYR A 644 -4.39 -18.47 9.72
N VAL A 645 -4.94 -19.63 10.06
CA VAL A 645 -4.65 -20.25 11.37
C VAL A 645 -3.43 -21.14 11.22
N LYS A 646 -2.31 -20.75 11.81
CA LYS A 646 -1.03 -21.46 11.67
C LYS A 646 -1.15 -22.91 12.21
N PRO A 647 -0.76 -23.95 11.44
CA PRO A 647 -0.91 -25.35 11.85
C PRO A 647 -0.20 -25.73 13.16
N ASP A 648 0.96 -25.12 13.41
CA ASP A 648 1.84 -25.36 14.56
C ASP A 648 1.36 -24.63 15.83
N SER A 649 1.13 -23.31 15.75
CA SER A 649 0.75 -22.47 16.90
C SER A 649 -0.75 -22.50 17.19
N GLY A 650 -1.59 -22.72 16.18
CA GLY A 650 -3.04 -22.55 16.24
C GLY A 650 -3.49 -21.09 16.37
N ARG A 651 -2.57 -20.13 16.22
CA ARG A 651 -2.86 -18.69 16.23
C ARG A 651 -3.27 -18.24 14.84
N ARG A 652 -4.07 -17.17 14.77
CA ARG A 652 -4.52 -16.57 13.51
C ARG A 652 -3.54 -15.46 13.08
N ILE A 653 -3.25 -15.36 11.79
CA ILE A 653 -2.46 -14.28 11.20
C ILE A 653 -3.37 -13.53 10.23
N TYR A 654 -3.38 -12.20 10.30
CA TYR A 654 -4.17 -11.37 9.40
C TYR A 654 -3.55 -11.35 8.00
N MET A 655 -4.36 -11.67 7.00
CA MET A 655 -4.00 -11.64 5.58
C MET A 655 -4.70 -10.46 4.93
N LYS A 656 -4.17 -9.27 5.24
CA LYS A 656 -4.70 -7.95 4.85
C LYS A 656 -5.16 -7.88 3.39
N ASP A 657 -4.37 -8.40 2.46
CA ASP A 657 -4.68 -8.49 1.04
C ASP A 657 -3.93 -9.67 0.38
N GLY A 658 -4.09 -9.83 -0.94
CA GLY A 658 -3.47 -10.90 -1.71
C GLY A 658 -1.94 -10.89 -1.69
N ASP A 659 -1.33 -9.70 -1.72
CA ASP A 659 0.13 -9.57 -1.76
C ASP A 659 0.74 -9.83 -0.37
N VAL A 660 0.14 -9.27 0.69
CA VAL A 660 0.49 -9.58 2.08
C VAL A 660 0.28 -11.07 2.36
N ALA A 661 -0.80 -11.66 1.86
CA ALA A 661 -1.03 -13.09 1.97
C ALA A 661 0.03 -13.90 1.24
N TYR A 662 0.39 -13.52 0.02
CA TYR A 662 1.43 -14.21 -0.75
C TYR A 662 2.79 -14.14 -0.07
N ASP A 663 3.21 -12.97 0.38
CA ASP A 663 4.47 -12.76 1.10
C ASP A 663 4.48 -13.52 2.42
N MET A 664 3.41 -13.42 3.19
CA MET A 664 3.22 -14.19 4.42
C MET A 664 3.28 -15.70 4.14
N MET A 665 2.57 -16.17 3.11
CA MET A 665 2.49 -17.59 2.78
C MET A 665 3.84 -18.13 2.28
N ARG A 666 4.63 -17.33 1.56
CA ARG A 666 6.02 -17.66 1.24
C ARG A 666 6.88 -17.76 2.49
N ASN A 667 6.79 -16.80 3.39
CA ASN A 667 7.58 -16.79 4.63
C ASN A 667 7.23 -17.96 5.58
N LEU A 668 5.98 -18.43 5.55
CA LEU A 668 5.51 -19.57 6.33
C LEU A 668 5.70 -20.92 5.62
N GLY A 669 6.16 -20.91 4.36
CA GLY A 669 6.19 -22.07 3.49
C GLY A 669 7.29 -23.07 3.85
N LEU A 670 6.94 -24.35 3.92
CA LEU A 670 7.89 -25.43 4.12
C LEU A 670 8.53 -25.84 2.79
N GLY A 671 9.85 -25.85 2.72
CA GLY A 671 10.55 -26.36 1.54
C GLY A 671 10.17 -27.80 1.20
N ILE A 672 9.92 -28.07 -0.09
CA ILE A 672 9.61 -29.39 -0.63
C ILE A 672 10.35 -29.63 -1.96
N THR A 673 10.82 -30.85 -2.17
CA THR A 673 11.47 -31.30 -3.41
C THR A 673 10.42 -31.54 -4.51
N ASN A 674 10.79 -31.48 -5.78
CA ASN A 674 9.87 -31.75 -6.90
C ASN A 674 9.31 -33.17 -6.79
N ALA A 675 10.18 -34.14 -6.50
CA ALA A 675 9.83 -35.56 -6.38
C ALA A 675 8.88 -35.87 -5.21
N ASP A 676 8.90 -35.07 -4.14
CA ASP A 676 7.96 -35.23 -3.04
C ASP A 676 6.68 -34.43 -3.25
N LEU A 677 6.76 -33.27 -3.93
CA LEU A 677 5.60 -32.47 -4.31
C LEU A 677 4.67 -33.28 -5.23
N GLU A 678 5.21 -33.95 -6.26
CA GLU A 678 4.51 -34.86 -7.19
C GLU A 678 3.66 -35.95 -6.49
N LYS A 679 4.00 -36.31 -5.25
CA LYS A 679 3.23 -37.28 -4.44
C LYS A 679 1.98 -36.68 -3.80
N ILE A 680 1.67 -35.42 -4.08
CA ILE A 680 0.50 -34.69 -3.60
C ILE A 680 -0.36 -34.30 -4.81
N PRO A 681 -1.65 -34.69 -4.85
CA PRO A 681 -2.53 -34.39 -5.97
C PRO A 681 -2.77 -32.89 -6.12
N VAL A 682 -2.88 -32.43 -7.37
CA VAL A 682 -3.16 -31.04 -7.71
C VAL A 682 -4.65 -30.74 -7.56
N GLY A 683 -4.95 -29.59 -6.96
CA GLY A 683 -6.28 -29.01 -6.88
C GLY A 683 -6.51 -28.07 -8.05
N ILE A 684 -7.62 -28.26 -8.75
CA ILE A 684 -8.12 -27.34 -9.77
C ILE A 684 -9.45 -26.81 -9.23
N GLU A 685 -9.57 -25.50 -9.22
CA GLU A 685 -10.79 -24.80 -8.84
C GLU A 685 -11.32 -24.07 -10.07
N ASP A 686 -12.43 -24.58 -10.62
CA ASP A 686 -13.00 -24.07 -11.89
C ASP A 686 -13.51 -22.61 -11.78
N ARG A 687 -13.57 -22.06 -10.56
CA ARG A 687 -13.92 -20.66 -10.29
C ARG A 687 -12.71 -19.72 -10.24
N PHE A 688 -11.48 -20.25 -10.35
CA PHE A 688 -10.30 -19.40 -10.45
C PHE A 688 -10.31 -18.66 -11.78
N GLU A 689 -10.21 -17.34 -11.70
CA GLU A 689 -10.09 -16.49 -12.88
C GLU A 689 -8.61 -16.42 -13.25
N CYS A 690 -8.25 -17.13 -14.32
CA CYS A 690 -6.90 -17.24 -14.84
C CYS A 690 -6.94 -17.33 -16.38
N ALA A 691 -5.84 -16.99 -17.04
CA ALA A 691 -5.69 -17.23 -18.48
C ALA A 691 -5.50 -18.73 -18.74
N ASP A 692 -6.21 -19.26 -19.73
CA ASP A 692 -6.12 -20.64 -20.26
C ASP A 692 -6.07 -20.48 -21.79
N THR A 693 -4.90 -20.72 -22.38
CA THR A 693 -4.58 -20.29 -23.75
C THR A 693 -4.94 -21.32 -24.81
N ASP A 694 -4.86 -22.60 -24.49
CA ASP A 694 -5.27 -23.69 -25.37
C ASP A 694 -6.68 -24.24 -25.06
N GLY A 695 -7.27 -23.85 -23.92
CA GLY A 695 -8.66 -24.12 -23.55
C GLY A 695 -8.88 -25.52 -22.98
N ASP A 696 -7.84 -26.15 -22.43
CA ASP A 696 -7.89 -27.50 -21.88
C ASP A 696 -8.42 -27.58 -20.42
N GLY A 697 -8.59 -26.42 -19.78
CA GLY A 697 -9.09 -26.29 -18.42
C GLY A 697 -8.00 -26.26 -17.34
N LEU A 698 -6.74 -26.07 -17.71
CA LEU A 698 -5.64 -25.63 -16.85
C LEU A 698 -5.32 -24.15 -17.10
N CYS A 699 -4.98 -23.44 -16.03
CA CYS A 699 -4.50 -22.07 -16.16
C CYS A 699 -3.05 -22.08 -16.69
N ASN A 700 -2.67 -21.17 -17.60
CA ASN A 700 -1.30 -21.00 -18.08
C ASN A 700 -0.24 -21.00 -16.96
N LYS A 701 -0.55 -20.33 -15.84
CA LYS A 701 0.37 -20.29 -14.68
C LYS A 701 0.44 -21.63 -13.96
N LEU A 702 -0.69 -22.33 -13.83
CA LEU A 702 -0.71 -23.67 -13.26
C LEU A 702 0.08 -24.63 -14.15
N GLU A 703 -0.10 -24.57 -15.46
CA GLU A 703 0.65 -25.33 -16.46
C GLU A 703 2.15 -25.07 -16.36
N GLU A 704 2.55 -23.80 -16.27
CA GLU A 704 3.91 -23.40 -15.95
C GLU A 704 4.47 -24.01 -14.64
N GLY A 705 3.61 -24.20 -13.63
CA GLY A 705 3.95 -24.82 -12.35
C GLY A 705 3.93 -26.37 -12.40
N LEU A 706 3.23 -26.95 -13.37
CA LEU A 706 3.19 -28.39 -13.64
C LEU A 706 4.27 -28.83 -14.65
N GLY A 707 4.75 -27.89 -15.46
CA GLY A 707 5.70 -28.12 -16.56
C GLY A 707 5.06 -28.47 -17.90
N THR A 708 3.73 -28.33 -18.05
CA THR A 708 2.99 -28.48 -19.33
C THR A 708 3.13 -27.20 -20.16
N ASP A 709 2.89 -27.28 -21.49
CA ASP A 709 2.99 -26.14 -22.40
C ASP A 709 1.62 -25.43 -22.50
N PRO A 710 1.51 -24.15 -22.04
CA PRO A 710 0.25 -23.41 -22.07
C PRO A 710 -0.39 -23.18 -23.45
N ASN A 711 0.29 -23.56 -24.53
CA ASN A 711 -0.20 -23.39 -25.89
C ASN A 711 -0.51 -24.73 -26.57
N ASP A 712 -0.39 -25.84 -25.85
CA ASP A 712 -0.57 -27.19 -26.36
C ASP A 712 -1.39 -28.04 -25.39
N SER A 713 -2.65 -28.25 -25.75
CA SER A 713 -3.63 -28.90 -24.87
C SER A 713 -3.30 -30.35 -24.48
N ASP A 714 -2.30 -30.97 -25.11
CA ASP A 714 -1.86 -32.37 -24.91
C ASP A 714 -0.32 -32.39 -24.95
N SER A 715 0.32 -31.97 -23.85
CA SER A 715 1.77 -31.71 -23.79
C SER A 715 2.63 -32.94 -24.03
N ASP A 716 2.09 -34.15 -23.85
CA ASP A 716 2.82 -35.42 -24.03
C ASP A 716 2.42 -36.21 -25.29
N ASP A 717 1.53 -35.64 -26.11
CA ASP A 717 1.01 -36.17 -27.38
C ASP A 717 0.38 -37.59 -27.24
N ASP A 718 -0.21 -37.92 -26.09
CA ASP A 718 -0.77 -39.26 -25.83
C ASP A 718 -2.26 -39.41 -26.19
N GLY A 719 -2.92 -38.30 -26.55
CA GLY A 719 -4.29 -38.21 -27.03
C GLY A 719 -5.32 -37.84 -25.96
N TYR A 720 -4.88 -37.40 -24.78
CA TYR A 720 -5.70 -36.85 -23.70
C TYR A 720 -5.21 -35.45 -23.36
N ASP A 721 -6.13 -34.53 -23.09
CA ASP A 721 -5.73 -33.16 -22.73
C ASP A 721 -5.20 -33.05 -21.29
N ASP A 722 -4.20 -32.18 -21.07
CA ASP A 722 -3.45 -32.09 -19.80
C ASP A 722 -4.41 -31.81 -18.62
N GLY A 723 -5.40 -30.94 -18.82
CA GLY A 723 -6.44 -30.64 -17.85
C GLY A 723 -7.30 -31.83 -17.47
N THR A 724 -7.74 -32.64 -18.43
CA THR A 724 -8.45 -33.89 -18.17
C THR A 724 -7.57 -34.87 -17.42
N GLU A 725 -6.29 -34.94 -17.76
CA GLU A 725 -5.34 -35.82 -17.10
C GLU A 725 -5.10 -35.43 -15.64
N VAL A 726 -4.84 -34.14 -15.36
CA VAL A 726 -4.66 -33.64 -14.00
C VAL A 726 -5.93 -33.84 -13.16
N LYS A 727 -7.12 -33.55 -13.71
CA LYS A 727 -8.42 -33.83 -13.04
C LYS A 727 -8.62 -35.33 -12.80
N GLY A 728 -8.11 -36.16 -13.70
CA GLY A 728 -8.15 -37.62 -13.66
C GLY A 728 -7.06 -38.28 -12.78
N ASN A 729 -6.07 -37.54 -12.30
CA ASN A 729 -4.84 -38.03 -11.64
C ASN A 729 -3.92 -38.87 -12.55
N TYR A 730 -3.94 -38.58 -13.85
CA TYR A 730 -2.94 -39.02 -14.81
C TYR A 730 -1.77 -38.02 -14.85
N ASN A 731 -0.69 -38.39 -15.53
CA ASN A 731 0.52 -37.60 -15.59
C ASN A 731 0.57 -36.85 -16.94
N PRO A 732 0.38 -35.52 -16.95
CA PRO A 732 0.29 -34.73 -18.19
C PRO A 732 1.63 -34.55 -18.94
N LEU A 733 2.69 -35.21 -18.48
CA LEU A 733 4.02 -35.15 -19.09
C LEU A 733 4.56 -36.56 -19.39
N GLY A 734 3.70 -37.57 -19.37
CA GLY A 734 4.08 -38.93 -19.75
C GLY A 734 3.13 -40.00 -19.23
N SER A 735 3.15 -41.17 -19.87
CA SER A 735 2.22 -42.27 -19.61
C SER A 735 1.95 -42.66 -18.12
N GLY A 736 0.67 -42.79 -17.77
CA GLY A 736 0.20 -43.52 -16.58
C GLY A 736 -0.39 -42.65 -15.48
N THR A 737 -0.72 -43.26 -14.33
CA THR A 737 -1.34 -42.55 -13.19
C THR A 737 -0.31 -42.07 -12.18
N MET A 738 -0.48 -40.85 -11.66
CA MET A 738 0.33 -40.31 -10.58
C MET A 738 0.24 -41.15 -9.30
N GLN A 739 1.36 -41.32 -8.59
CA GLN A 739 1.43 -42.10 -7.35
C GLN A 739 1.48 -41.19 -6.12
N TYR A 740 0.36 -41.08 -5.41
CA TYR A 740 0.25 -40.19 -4.26
C TYR A 740 0.55 -40.86 -2.91
N SER A 741 1.10 -40.09 -1.97
CA SER A 741 1.43 -40.54 -0.62
C SER A 741 0.42 -40.03 0.40
N ASN A 742 -0.55 -40.87 0.78
CA ASN A 742 -1.55 -40.52 1.81
C ASN A 742 -0.91 -40.12 3.15
N THR A 743 0.21 -40.74 3.52
CA THR A 743 0.94 -40.38 4.74
C THR A 743 1.51 -38.97 4.64
N MET A 744 2.08 -38.60 3.50
CA MET A 744 2.64 -37.27 3.27
C MET A 744 1.55 -36.21 3.20
N ILE A 745 0.49 -36.47 2.43
CA ILE A 745 -0.69 -35.59 2.32
C ILE A 745 -1.24 -35.28 3.72
N ASN A 746 -1.48 -36.32 4.54
CA ASN A 746 -2.02 -36.13 5.89
C ASN A 746 -1.09 -35.32 6.82
N ASN A 747 0.23 -35.43 6.66
CA ASN A 747 1.19 -34.67 7.44
C ASN A 747 1.35 -33.22 6.99
N LEU A 748 0.93 -32.90 5.76
CA LEU A 748 1.08 -31.58 5.15
C LEU A 748 -0.25 -30.82 5.00
N ARG A 749 -1.38 -31.42 5.38
CA ARG A 749 -2.69 -30.73 5.38
C ARG A 749 -2.62 -29.39 6.11
N GLY A 750 -3.12 -28.37 5.44
CA GLY A 750 -3.17 -27.01 5.94
C GLY A 750 -1.84 -26.28 5.96
N LYS A 751 -0.77 -26.87 5.42
CA LYS A 751 0.54 -26.22 5.31
C LYS A 751 0.70 -25.57 3.95
N ILE A 752 1.56 -24.57 3.92
CA ILE A 752 2.05 -23.97 2.69
C ILE A 752 3.41 -24.60 2.39
N LEU A 753 3.65 -24.93 1.12
CA LEU A 753 4.87 -25.57 0.65
C LEU A 753 5.55 -24.67 -0.37
N LEU A 754 6.87 -24.63 -0.33
CA LEU A 754 7.70 -23.95 -1.31
C LEU A 754 8.54 -24.96 -2.07
N GLN A 755 8.41 -24.96 -3.39
CA GLN A 755 9.17 -25.83 -4.26
C GLN A 755 10.61 -25.31 -4.36
N VAL A 756 11.55 -25.95 -3.66
CA VAL A 756 12.93 -25.44 -3.49
C VAL A 756 13.89 -25.86 -4.61
N GLU A 757 13.46 -26.77 -5.49
CA GLU A 757 14.26 -27.29 -6.61
C GLU A 757 13.84 -26.68 -7.97
N SER A 758 12.94 -25.69 -7.96
CA SER A 758 12.42 -24.98 -9.13
C SER A 758 12.44 -23.45 -8.89
N ARG A 759 11.50 -22.69 -9.45
CA ARG A 759 11.43 -21.22 -9.38
C ARG A 759 10.89 -20.69 -8.04
N GLY A 760 10.78 -21.53 -7.00
CA GLY A 760 10.27 -21.13 -5.69
C GLY A 760 8.74 -21.02 -5.65
N GLU A 761 8.06 -21.86 -6.43
CA GLU A 761 6.61 -21.97 -6.54
C GLU A 761 5.97 -22.25 -5.16
N ALA A 762 4.91 -21.50 -4.82
CA ALA A 762 4.19 -21.68 -3.57
C ALA A 762 2.91 -22.50 -3.76
N TRP A 763 2.63 -23.40 -2.82
CA TRP A 763 1.51 -24.32 -2.88
C TRP A 763 0.79 -24.40 -1.53
N TYR A 764 -0.54 -24.24 -1.50
CA TYR A 764 -1.34 -24.45 -0.29
C TYR A 764 -1.95 -25.84 -0.30
N ILE A 765 -1.74 -26.63 0.76
CA ILE A 765 -2.39 -27.93 0.90
C ILE A 765 -3.71 -27.74 1.62
N ASN A 766 -4.83 -27.79 0.90
CA ASN A 766 -6.14 -27.61 1.51
C ASN A 766 -6.41 -28.74 2.53
N PRO A 767 -6.68 -28.42 3.82
CA PRO A 767 -6.89 -29.46 4.83
C PRO A 767 -8.19 -30.25 4.63
N GLU A 768 -9.10 -29.83 3.76
CA GLU A 768 -10.35 -30.55 3.46
C GLU A 768 -10.11 -31.72 2.51
N ASP A 769 -9.61 -31.45 1.31
CA ASP A 769 -9.40 -32.45 0.25
C ASP A 769 -7.98 -33.05 0.24
N GLY A 770 -6.99 -32.40 0.87
CA GLY A 770 -5.58 -32.81 0.86
C GLY A 770 -4.86 -32.56 -0.47
N LYS A 771 -5.44 -31.77 -1.36
CA LYS A 771 -4.84 -31.39 -2.64
C LYS A 771 -3.98 -30.13 -2.49
N ARG A 772 -3.00 -29.98 -3.37
CA ARG A 772 -2.15 -28.79 -3.47
C ARG A 772 -2.74 -27.80 -4.47
N TYR A 773 -2.91 -26.56 -4.04
CA TYR A 773 -3.40 -25.47 -4.88
C TYR A 773 -2.25 -24.51 -5.15
N TYR A 774 -2.04 -24.19 -6.43
CA TYR A 774 -0.91 -23.38 -6.86
C TYR A 774 -1.13 -21.90 -6.58
N MET A 775 -0.17 -21.23 -5.94
CA MET A 775 -0.18 -19.81 -5.62
C MET A 775 0.95 -19.10 -6.39
N PRO A 776 0.74 -18.77 -7.68
CA PRO A 776 1.79 -18.10 -8.46
C PRO A 776 2.07 -16.67 -8.00
N ASP A 777 1.05 -15.94 -7.53
CA ASP A 777 1.12 -14.53 -7.16
C ASP A 777 0.06 -14.13 -6.10
N GLY A 778 0.08 -12.87 -5.69
CA GLY A 778 -0.88 -12.30 -4.74
C GLY A 778 -2.35 -12.38 -5.15
N PRO A 779 -2.73 -12.06 -6.40
CA PRO A 779 -4.09 -12.27 -6.89
C PRO A 779 -4.56 -13.72 -6.80
N SER A 780 -3.71 -14.70 -7.13
CA SER A 780 -4.05 -16.12 -7.05
C SER A 780 -4.10 -16.62 -5.60
N ALA A 781 -3.20 -16.13 -4.74
CA ALA A 781 -3.28 -16.34 -3.30
C ALA A 781 -4.60 -15.78 -2.75
N TYR A 782 -5.03 -14.60 -3.20
CA TYR A 782 -6.32 -14.01 -2.84
C TYR A 782 -7.51 -14.84 -3.29
N GLN A 783 -7.49 -15.37 -4.52
CA GLN A 783 -8.53 -16.28 -5.00
C GLN A 783 -8.54 -17.58 -4.18
N ILE A 784 -7.37 -18.16 -3.89
CA ILE A 784 -7.24 -19.35 -3.02
C ILE A 784 -7.80 -19.07 -1.63
N MET A 785 -7.50 -17.91 -1.04
CA MET A 785 -8.07 -17.48 0.23
C MET A 785 -9.59 -17.39 0.13
N ARG A 786 -10.13 -16.78 -0.92
CA ARG A 786 -11.59 -16.61 -1.07
C ARG A 786 -12.32 -17.93 -1.30
N TYR A 787 -11.80 -18.78 -2.19
CA TYR A 787 -12.49 -19.98 -2.65
C TYR A 787 -12.13 -21.26 -1.92
N LEU A 788 -11.20 -21.23 -0.97
CA LEU A 788 -10.90 -22.34 -0.05
C LEU A 788 -11.05 -21.95 1.43
N SER A 789 -11.44 -20.70 1.73
CA SER A 789 -11.66 -20.25 3.12
C SER A 789 -12.91 -20.85 3.74
N LEU A 790 -12.86 -20.91 5.07
CA LEU A 790 -14.02 -21.15 5.91
C LEU A 790 -14.50 -19.82 6.51
N GLY A 791 -15.77 -19.47 6.30
CA GLY A 791 -16.37 -18.30 6.95
C GLY A 791 -16.33 -18.41 8.48
N ILE A 792 -16.01 -17.30 9.16
CA ILE A 792 -15.95 -17.21 10.62
C ILE A 792 -16.54 -15.89 11.14
N THR A 793 -17.30 -15.96 12.24
CA THR A 793 -17.88 -14.78 12.92
C THR A 793 -16.81 -14.03 13.71
N ASN A 794 -17.03 -12.75 14.02
CA ASN A 794 -16.13 -11.95 14.86
C ASN A 794 -15.98 -12.58 16.25
N SER A 795 -17.09 -13.10 16.80
CA SER A 795 -17.11 -13.77 18.11
C SER A 795 -16.32 -15.08 18.13
N ASP A 796 -16.32 -15.83 17.03
CA ASP A 796 -15.56 -17.09 16.92
C ASP A 796 -14.10 -16.82 16.59
N LEU A 797 -13.82 -15.86 15.71
CA LEU A 797 -12.47 -15.44 15.40
C LEU A 797 -11.77 -14.91 16.65
N ALA A 798 -12.44 -14.11 17.50
CA ALA A 798 -11.89 -13.58 18.77
C ALA A 798 -11.51 -14.66 19.80
N GLN A 799 -11.99 -15.91 19.64
CA GLN A 799 -11.58 -17.05 20.47
C GLN A 799 -10.26 -17.68 19.99
N ILE A 800 -9.71 -17.22 18.87
CA ILE A 800 -8.43 -17.63 18.31
C ILE A 800 -7.45 -16.50 18.54
N SER A 801 -6.40 -16.76 19.34
CA SER A 801 -5.36 -15.76 19.60
C SER A 801 -4.67 -15.37 18.30
N GLU A 802 -4.52 -14.07 18.09
CA GLU A 802 -3.76 -13.50 16.97
C GLU A 802 -2.27 -13.72 17.17
N GLU A 803 -1.50 -13.91 16.10
CA GLU A 803 -0.03 -14.10 16.13
C GLU A 803 0.75 -12.80 16.27
#